data_AF-A0A151XBZ1-F1
#
_entry.id   AF-A0A151XBZ1-F1
#
_cell.length_a   1.000
_cell.length_b   1.000
_cell.length_c   1.000
_cell.angle_alpha   90.00
_cell.angle_beta   90.00
_cell.angle_gamma   90.00
#
_symmetry.space_group_name_H-M   'P 1'
#
loop_
_entity.id
_entity.type
_entity.pdbx_description
1 polymer ?
#
loop_
_entity_poly.entity_id
_entity_poly.type
_entity_poly.pdbx_seq_one_letter_code
_entity_poly.pdbx_strand_id
1 'polypeptide(L)'
;KFCAPSDVVSNSSCYAVQRGNSVVSCLSVSDSSECAIRLAEGEADFGVFNAEELLLINQFYPSDIEPIIQLKHRNKQLDEFEFQMVAVIPINKTFIQRTPRQRLEHLKDNGFCHPGFSHSQKLSDYILKYFENTLSVNPLQCRDNVTVIENEVINLKNFFGKACRPGEWASDKSIDQELKKKYPELCALCDNTTACSYNSKENHGHFGALQCLTQGRGKVAYVALQYVQDYLKGNESYQFLCPDGNILPLSTSYACTWLQQPWSVVAARKEVADSLKPQLLDWIHNPKENWKISLSRIIQEDNKGVDMVKTTIANYLQGREIDVENIKTCGKYIRWCTIGDSETNKCKWVAKAAKALGVAPSISCIMSNSTFQCFHDIKENRTDIIVIDSNYGYLARKVYNLSTILYSETEVTKNSVTLAVIREPKDDNYLIKNFQDLNGKKACFPEYGGLSWLSFINAARRSNIISSKSCDYSLLVSELFSGACAPGIEDSDHSSTAIPSDVASKLCSACKNQNNPSCAVNQTNRYYRDEGALRCLTDEAGDIAFIETTNIPNNVTELNTYRILCKNGSLAEQSGFNVDENCALSVTIDSEDKNKNISLRYQKYYMQIVYALITIFFCTNRINCNVVQALSGPNEFSEFYSRLKSIKEFYRRHPNEISVPMSVEFEELAKMRENPTEELSNLVEFTDEEGYGKYLDLHECYQKYINLKGIEKIDYITYLSTFDHLFDIPRERKNAEYQRYVESLLGYLTDYLNRVRPLLDISTEIEEANKDFQIQWEKNSFPGWPKETGSALAHVGAHLELSAFSSWEELASLGLDRLKSALMALGLKCGGTLEERAQRLFSTKGEASLDPNLLAKNRKGKSAKGKDSEKQKEIARFEAHVYKLAELVSSQRVGTKENVQRKQARTEGERGDSDAEASASESEEEDDNEVPYNPKNLPLGWDGKPIPYWLYKLHGLNISYNCEICGNFTYKGPKAFQRHFAEWRHAHGMRCLGIPNTAHFANVTQIEDALALWEKLKAQKQAERWQPEQEEEFEDSLGNVVNRKTYEDLKRQGLL
;
A
#
# COMPACT_ATOMS: atom_id res chain seq x y z
N LYS A 1 -5.90 27.04 20.09
CA LYS A 1 -6.28 26.12 19.00
C LYS A 1 -5.02 25.62 18.30
N PHE A 2 -4.64 24.38 18.57
CA PHE A 2 -3.57 23.69 17.86
C PHE A 2 -4.09 23.21 16.51
N CYS A 3 -3.35 23.51 15.44
CA CYS A 3 -3.67 23.02 14.11
C CYS A 3 -2.84 21.76 13.82
N ALA A 4 -3.54 20.72 13.36
CA ALA A 4 -3.03 19.35 13.30
C ALA A 4 -3.30 18.74 11.90
N PRO A 5 -2.29 18.73 11.02
CA PRO A 5 -2.33 18.01 9.74
C PRO A 5 -2.69 16.53 9.94
N SER A 6 -3.67 16.03 9.19
CA SER A 6 -4.21 14.67 9.36
C SER A 6 -3.25 13.55 8.95
N ASP A 7 -2.28 13.86 8.10
CA ASP A 7 -1.17 13.01 7.66
C ASP A 7 -0.09 12.81 8.73
N VAL A 8 0.09 13.81 9.60
CA VAL A 8 1.08 13.79 10.70
C VAL A 8 0.44 13.43 12.05
N VAL A 9 -0.78 13.90 12.30
CA VAL A 9 -1.46 13.80 13.60
C VAL A 9 -2.76 13.03 13.45
N SER A 10 -2.78 11.81 14.01
CA SER A 10 -3.98 10.97 13.98
C SER A 10 -5.16 11.58 14.75
N ASN A 11 -6.38 11.30 14.30
CA ASN A 11 -7.61 11.74 14.97
C ASN A 11 -7.65 11.37 16.46
N SER A 12 -7.18 10.16 16.81
CA SER A 12 -7.08 9.72 18.21
C SER A 12 -6.13 10.58 19.04
N SER A 13 -5.00 11.01 18.46
CA SER A 13 -4.05 11.92 19.11
C SER A 13 -4.65 13.32 19.27
N CYS A 14 -5.35 13.82 18.25
CA CYS A 14 -6.06 15.09 18.29
C CYS A 14 -7.17 15.10 19.35
N TYR A 15 -7.91 14.00 19.51
CA TYR A 15 -8.88 13.85 20.61
C TYR A 15 -8.20 13.79 21.97
N ALA A 16 -7.06 13.11 22.09
CA ALA A 16 -6.34 13.01 23.36
C ALA A 16 -5.87 14.37 23.91
N VAL A 17 -5.47 15.30 23.03
CA VAL A 17 -5.12 16.68 23.40
C VAL A 17 -6.31 17.47 23.96
N GLN A 18 -7.55 17.08 23.62
CA GLN A 18 -8.76 17.83 23.99
C GLN A 18 -9.49 17.26 25.22
N ARG A 19 -8.98 16.19 25.83
CA ARG A 19 -9.64 15.51 26.95
C ARG A 19 -9.45 16.26 28.28
N GLY A 20 -10.47 16.18 29.12
CA GLY A 20 -10.42 16.67 30.51
C GLY A 20 -10.46 18.20 30.59
N ASN A 21 -9.58 18.78 31.41
CA ASN A 21 -9.46 20.21 31.64
C ASN A 21 -8.54 20.93 30.60
N SER A 22 -8.37 20.34 29.41
CA SER A 22 -7.49 20.90 28.39
C SER A 22 -7.92 22.29 27.95
N VAL A 23 -6.95 23.21 27.90
CA VAL A 23 -7.12 24.55 27.32
C VAL A 23 -6.76 24.60 25.83
N VAL A 24 -6.35 23.47 25.25
CA VAL A 24 -5.98 23.33 23.84
C VAL A 24 -7.03 22.52 23.12
N SER A 25 -7.75 23.18 22.21
CA SER A 25 -8.53 22.50 21.17
C SER A 25 -7.62 22.14 19.99
N CYS A 26 -7.86 21.00 19.36
CA CYS A 26 -7.11 20.53 18.19
C CYS A 26 -8.02 20.56 16.96
N LEU A 27 -7.58 21.29 15.93
CA LEU A 27 -8.23 21.46 14.64
C LEU A 27 -7.53 20.54 13.66
N SER A 28 -8.19 19.45 13.29
CA SER A 28 -7.70 18.58 12.21
C SER A 28 -7.92 19.29 10.88
N VAL A 29 -6.85 19.36 10.08
CA VAL A 29 -6.84 19.93 8.72
C VAL A 29 -6.30 18.89 7.76
N SER A 30 -6.51 19.07 6.46
CA SER A 30 -5.92 18.15 5.47
C SER A 30 -4.41 18.09 5.65
N ASP A 31 -3.77 19.25 5.87
CA ASP A 31 -2.33 19.38 5.75
C ASP A 31 -1.71 20.67 6.34
N SER A 32 -0.39 20.82 6.23
CA SER A 32 0.36 21.97 6.75
C SER A 32 0.10 23.28 5.99
N SER A 33 -0.32 23.25 4.72
CA SER A 33 -0.64 24.47 3.97
C SER A 33 -1.99 25.03 4.40
N GLU A 34 -3.01 24.17 4.52
CA GLU A 34 -4.28 24.52 5.16
C GLU A 34 -4.00 25.04 6.56
N CYS A 35 -3.11 24.40 7.31
CA CYS A 35 -2.73 24.86 8.63
C CYS A 35 -2.22 26.30 8.64
N ALA A 36 -1.31 26.64 7.72
CA ALA A 36 -0.83 28.01 7.55
C ALA A 36 -1.95 28.99 7.21
N ILE A 37 -2.88 28.62 6.31
CA ILE A 37 -4.04 29.44 5.96
C ILE A 37 -4.92 29.69 7.20
N ARG A 38 -5.27 28.64 7.96
CA ARG A 38 -6.08 28.75 9.18
C ARG A 38 -5.39 29.59 10.26
N LEU A 39 -4.06 29.55 10.35
CA LEU A 39 -3.29 30.43 11.24
C LEU A 39 -3.39 31.90 10.81
N ALA A 40 -3.21 32.18 9.52
CA ALA A 40 -3.27 33.53 8.95
C ALA A 40 -4.68 34.13 9.04
N GLU A 41 -5.73 33.31 8.90
CA GLU A 41 -7.14 33.71 9.05
C GLU A 41 -7.59 33.84 10.52
N GLY A 42 -6.75 33.48 11.48
CA GLY A 42 -7.08 33.49 12.91
C GLY A 42 -8.03 32.37 13.34
N GLU A 43 -8.24 31.38 12.48
CA GLU A 43 -9.06 30.21 12.78
C GLU A 43 -8.32 29.18 13.64
N ALA A 44 -6.99 29.16 13.58
CA ALA A 44 -6.07 28.41 14.44
C ALA A 44 -4.98 29.31 15.02
N ASP A 45 -4.32 28.88 16.10
CA ASP A 45 -3.36 29.71 16.83
C ASP A 45 -1.90 29.32 16.59
N PHE A 46 -1.60 28.01 16.49
CA PHE A 46 -0.24 27.50 16.29
C PHE A 46 -0.22 26.11 15.65
N GLY A 47 0.90 25.79 15.00
CA GLY A 47 1.17 24.52 14.32
C GLY A 47 2.67 24.22 14.28
N VAL A 48 3.03 23.00 13.86
CA VAL A 48 4.43 22.57 13.67
C VAL A 48 4.75 22.67 12.18
N PHE A 49 5.90 23.28 11.86
CA PHE A 49 6.33 23.49 10.48
C PHE A 49 7.82 23.20 10.31
N ASN A 50 8.17 22.48 9.24
CA ASN A 50 9.55 22.31 8.81
C ASN A 50 10.03 23.54 8.00
N ALA A 51 11.31 23.57 7.63
CA ALA A 51 11.88 24.74 6.95
C ALA A 51 11.36 24.92 5.50
N GLU A 52 10.99 23.85 4.80
CA GLU A 52 10.35 23.92 3.48
C GLU A 52 8.95 24.53 3.56
N GLU A 53 8.18 24.14 4.57
CA GLU A 53 6.84 24.70 4.85
C GLU A 53 6.97 26.16 5.26
N LEU A 54 7.90 26.52 6.15
CA LEU A 54 8.16 27.91 6.51
C LEU A 54 8.57 28.76 5.30
N LEU A 55 9.38 28.22 4.39
CA LEU A 55 9.78 28.92 3.17
C LEU A 55 8.56 29.24 2.30
N LEU A 56 7.62 28.30 2.20
CA LEU A 56 6.36 28.48 1.49
C LEU A 56 5.43 29.48 2.20
N ILE A 57 5.26 29.35 3.52
CA ILE A 57 4.47 30.27 4.35
C ILE A 57 4.97 31.70 4.19
N ASN A 58 6.28 31.91 4.17
CA ASN A 58 6.87 33.23 3.97
C ASN A 58 6.49 33.86 2.61
N GLN A 59 6.16 33.06 1.58
CA GLN A 59 5.74 33.58 0.28
C GLN A 59 4.31 34.14 0.27
N PHE A 60 3.48 33.80 1.26
CA PHE A 60 2.05 34.12 1.30
C PHE A 60 1.67 34.92 2.54
N TYR A 61 2.24 34.57 3.69
CA TYR A 61 1.95 35.13 5.01
C TYR A 61 3.22 35.56 5.76
N PRO A 62 4.11 36.39 5.16
CA PRO A 62 5.40 36.74 5.77
C PRO A 62 5.30 37.53 7.08
N SER A 63 4.15 38.15 7.36
CA SER A 63 3.94 39.04 8.52
C SER A 63 2.92 38.54 9.53
N ASP A 64 2.15 37.50 9.20
CA ASP A 64 1.01 37.04 10.02
C ASP A 64 1.41 35.90 10.96
N ILE A 65 2.47 35.17 10.62
CA ILE A 65 2.95 33.98 11.35
C ILE A 65 4.40 34.20 11.79
N GLU A 66 4.72 33.78 13.02
CA GLU A 66 6.05 33.89 13.61
C GLU A 66 6.52 32.53 14.18
N PRO A 67 7.79 32.13 13.98
CA PRO A 67 8.36 30.99 14.70
C PRO A 67 8.56 31.35 16.18
N ILE A 68 8.09 30.49 17.08
CA ILE A 68 8.11 30.74 18.54
C ILE A 68 8.91 29.72 19.36
N ILE A 69 9.09 28.49 18.86
CA ILE A 69 9.87 27.43 19.51
C ILE A 69 10.63 26.67 18.43
N GLN A 70 11.92 26.44 18.63
CA GLN A 70 12.73 25.61 17.73
C GLN A 70 12.69 24.14 18.18
N LEU A 71 12.48 23.20 17.26
CA LEU A 71 12.42 21.77 17.54
C LEU A 71 13.75 21.12 17.14
N LYS A 72 14.66 20.96 18.10
CA LYS A 72 15.98 20.35 17.86
C LYS A 72 15.94 18.87 18.18
N HIS A 73 16.57 18.04 17.35
CA HIS A 73 16.70 16.61 17.64
C HIS A 73 17.43 16.36 18.97
N ARG A 74 16.96 15.42 19.80
CA ARG A 74 17.48 15.17 21.17
C ARG A 74 18.99 14.95 21.24
N ASN A 75 19.58 14.34 20.22
CA ASN A 75 21.02 14.07 20.15
C ASN A 75 21.86 15.22 19.56
N LYS A 76 21.23 16.29 19.07
CA LYS A 76 21.86 17.39 18.32
C LYS A 76 21.51 18.78 18.86
N GLN A 77 21.33 18.89 20.18
CA GLN A 77 20.88 20.14 20.81
C GLN A 77 21.86 21.31 20.65
N LEU A 78 23.15 21.01 20.51
CA LEU A 78 24.21 22.00 20.32
C LEU A 78 24.30 22.50 18.88
N ASP A 79 23.71 21.79 17.92
CA ASP A 79 23.77 22.15 16.52
C ASP A 79 22.84 23.33 16.24
N GLU A 80 23.35 24.37 15.57
CA GLU A 80 22.58 25.57 15.23
C GLU A 80 21.54 25.29 14.13
N PHE A 81 21.88 24.40 13.20
CA PHE A 81 21.12 24.04 12.01
C PHE A 81 20.87 22.53 11.98
N GLU A 82 19.76 22.10 11.36
CA GLU A 82 19.43 20.67 11.21
C GLU A 82 20.48 19.94 10.37
N PHE A 83 20.93 20.60 9.30
CA PHE A 83 22.12 20.25 8.55
C PHE A 83 22.68 21.46 7.81
N GLN A 84 23.91 21.34 7.34
CA GLN A 84 24.61 22.35 6.55
C GLN A 84 25.31 21.68 5.38
N MET A 85 25.29 22.33 4.22
CA MET A 85 25.95 21.85 3.01
C MET A 85 27.25 22.62 2.76
N VAL A 86 28.31 21.88 2.42
CA VAL A 86 29.66 22.41 2.21
C VAL A 86 30.29 21.84 0.95
N ALA A 87 31.19 22.61 0.35
CA ALA A 87 32.05 22.14 -0.72
C ALA A 87 33.45 21.86 -0.18
N VAL A 88 34.00 20.69 -0.48
CA VAL A 88 35.33 20.25 -0.02
C VAL A 88 36.24 20.03 -1.22
N ILE A 89 37.47 20.54 -1.12
CA ILE A 89 38.51 20.44 -2.14
C ILE A 89 39.83 19.97 -1.52
N PRO A 90 40.73 19.31 -2.29
CA PRO A 90 42.07 19.01 -1.82
C PRO A 90 42.90 20.29 -1.68
N ILE A 91 43.84 20.32 -0.73
CA ILE A 91 44.81 21.40 -0.63
C ILE A 91 45.78 21.29 -1.82
N ASN A 92 45.79 22.34 -2.64
CA ASN A 92 46.73 22.47 -3.76
C ASN A 92 47.39 23.84 -3.72
N LYS A 93 48.74 23.87 -3.72
CA LYS A 93 49.53 25.11 -3.67
C LYS A 93 49.20 26.08 -4.81
N THR A 94 48.84 25.57 -6.00
CA THR A 94 48.43 26.41 -7.13
C THR A 94 47.02 27.00 -6.98
N PHE A 95 46.19 26.42 -6.11
CA PHE A 95 44.83 26.86 -5.85
C PHE A 95 44.80 27.95 -4.76
N ILE A 96 45.70 27.86 -3.77
CA ILE A 96 45.85 28.86 -2.69
C ILE A 96 46.28 30.22 -3.25
N GLN A 97 47.19 30.25 -4.23
CA GLN A 97 47.73 31.47 -4.83
C GLN A 97 46.74 32.24 -5.73
N ARG A 98 45.59 31.65 -6.04
CA ARG A 98 44.56 32.28 -6.89
C ARG A 98 43.64 33.19 -6.08
N THR A 99 43.08 34.20 -6.76
CA THR A 99 42.01 35.00 -6.16
C THR A 99 40.74 34.16 -5.95
N PRO A 100 39.84 34.55 -5.02
CA PRO A 100 38.60 33.81 -4.78
C PRO A 100 37.78 33.53 -6.04
N ARG A 101 37.62 34.53 -6.91
CA ARG A 101 36.95 34.37 -8.22
C ARG A 101 37.65 33.35 -9.13
N GLN A 102 38.97 33.43 -9.24
CA GLN A 102 39.75 32.49 -10.07
C GLN A 102 39.70 31.05 -9.55
N ARG A 103 39.46 30.84 -8.25
CA ARG A 103 39.28 29.49 -7.68
C ARG A 103 37.97 28.86 -8.14
N LEU A 104 36.87 29.62 -8.13
CA LEU A 104 35.58 29.17 -8.65
C LEU A 104 35.65 28.88 -10.16
N GLU A 105 36.28 29.76 -10.93
CA GLU A 105 36.51 29.56 -12.37
C GLU A 105 37.38 28.32 -12.66
N HIS A 106 38.32 27.98 -11.76
CA HIS A 106 39.18 26.80 -11.89
C HIS A 106 38.47 25.48 -11.52
N LEU A 107 37.22 25.51 -11.05
CA LEU A 107 36.43 24.28 -10.95
C LEU A 107 36.02 23.77 -12.34
N LYS A 108 36.08 24.64 -13.36
CA LYS A 108 35.75 24.27 -14.73
C LYS A 108 36.66 23.14 -15.23
N ASP A 109 36.06 22.11 -15.84
CA ASP A 109 36.71 20.91 -16.37
C ASP A 109 37.54 20.10 -15.35
N ASN A 110 37.33 20.31 -14.05
CA ASN A 110 38.13 19.69 -12.98
C ASN A 110 37.40 18.56 -12.23
N GLY A 111 36.21 18.13 -12.67
CA GLY A 111 35.58 16.95 -12.11
C GLY A 111 34.79 17.19 -10.80
N PHE A 112 33.54 16.71 -10.76
CA PHE A 112 32.63 16.89 -9.62
C PHE A 112 32.18 15.57 -8.99
N CYS A 113 32.24 15.47 -7.66
CA CYS A 113 31.72 14.34 -6.90
C CYS A 113 30.41 14.74 -6.18
N HIS A 114 29.27 14.28 -6.69
CA HIS A 114 27.95 14.56 -6.13
C HIS A 114 27.46 13.36 -5.30
N PRO A 115 26.81 13.54 -4.14
CA PRO A 115 26.32 12.44 -3.30
C PRO A 115 25.28 11.56 -3.99
N GLY A 116 24.48 12.17 -4.86
CA GLY A 116 23.49 11.53 -5.70
C GLY A 116 22.07 11.93 -5.35
N PHE A 117 21.11 11.32 -6.03
CA PHE A 117 19.69 11.41 -5.74
C PHE A 117 19.20 10.04 -5.26
N SER A 118 18.53 9.97 -4.12
CA SER A 118 18.00 8.73 -3.54
C SER A 118 16.62 8.96 -2.93
N HIS A 119 15.69 8.01 -3.10
CA HIS A 119 14.36 8.09 -2.49
C HIS A 119 14.38 8.12 -0.96
N SER A 120 15.45 7.60 -0.34
CA SER A 120 15.65 7.61 1.11
C SER A 120 16.30 8.89 1.65
N GLN A 121 16.68 9.84 0.79
CA GLN A 121 17.44 11.01 1.20
C GLN A 121 16.58 12.02 1.96
N LYS A 122 17.18 12.65 2.98
CA LYS A 122 16.56 13.72 3.76
C LYS A 122 16.68 15.12 3.14
N LEU A 123 17.22 15.23 1.91
CA LEU A 123 17.53 16.51 1.28
C LEU A 123 16.65 16.71 0.04
N SER A 124 16.09 17.90 -0.15
CA SER A 124 15.35 18.21 -1.38
C SER A 124 16.29 18.33 -2.59
N ASP A 125 15.74 18.13 -3.78
CA ASP A 125 16.45 18.30 -5.04
C ASP A 125 17.06 19.70 -5.16
N TYR A 126 16.34 20.73 -4.69
CA TYR A 126 16.87 22.09 -4.62
C TYR A 126 18.21 22.16 -3.87
N ILE A 127 18.29 21.53 -2.69
CA ILE A 127 19.47 21.59 -1.82
C ILE A 127 20.66 20.87 -2.46
N LEU A 128 20.41 19.70 -3.04
CA LEU A 128 21.43 18.90 -3.72
C LEU A 128 21.95 19.60 -4.98
N LYS A 129 21.04 20.20 -5.75
CA LYS A 129 21.37 20.93 -6.97
C LYS A 129 21.90 22.35 -6.71
N TYR A 130 21.82 22.86 -5.48
CA TYR A 130 22.17 24.26 -5.16
C TYR A 130 23.60 24.64 -5.61
N PHE A 131 24.58 23.80 -5.30
CA PHE A 131 25.98 24.04 -5.68
C PHE A 131 26.20 24.01 -7.20
N GLU A 132 25.66 22.99 -7.88
CA GLU A 132 25.78 22.88 -9.35
C GLU A 132 25.05 24.02 -10.06
N ASN A 133 23.86 24.41 -9.60
CA ASN A 133 23.10 25.50 -10.17
C ASN A 133 23.75 26.85 -9.88
N THR A 134 24.35 27.08 -8.71
CA THR A 134 25.02 28.36 -8.43
C THR A 134 26.22 28.60 -9.35
N LEU A 135 26.96 27.53 -9.69
CA LEU A 135 28.19 27.62 -10.48
C LEU A 135 27.98 27.49 -11.99
N SER A 136 27.09 26.60 -12.43
CA SER A 136 26.88 26.30 -13.87
C SER A 136 25.96 27.29 -14.59
N VAL A 137 25.30 28.20 -13.84
CA VAL A 137 24.24 29.10 -14.32
C VAL A 137 24.76 30.54 -14.51
N ASN A 138 26.07 30.78 -14.47
CA ASN A 138 26.63 32.11 -14.69
C ASN A 138 27.66 32.17 -15.83
N PRO A 139 27.24 32.51 -17.08
CA PRO A 139 25.87 32.83 -17.50
C PRO A 139 25.02 31.58 -17.77
N LEU A 140 23.72 31.65 -17.45
CA LEU A 140 22.77 30.57 -17.67
C LEU A 140 22.57 30.37 -19.17
N GLN A 141 22.94 29.20 -19.67
CA GLN A 141 22.77 28.85 -21.06
C GLN A 141 21.52 27.99 -21.22
N CYS A 142 20.41 28.62 -21.59
CA CYS A 142 19.18 27.91 -21.91
C CYS A 142 19.09 27.60 -23.40
N ARG A 143 18.73 26.35 -23.71
CA ARG A 143 18.49 25.86 -25.06
C ARG A 143 17.02 25.47 -25.16
N ASP A 144 16.29 26.14 -26.05
CA ASP A 144 14.84 25.91 -26.22
C ASP A 144 14.51 24.55 -26.87
N ASN A 145 15.51 23.93 -27.50
CA ASN A 145 15.35 22.67 -28.26
C ASN A 145 15.63 21.41 -27.43
N VAL A 146 15.94 21.55 -26.15
CA VAL A 146 16.05 20.46 -25.16
C VAL A 146 15.21 20.78 -23.93
N THR A 147 14.97 19.77 -23.11
CA THR A 147 14.14 19.88 -21.90
C THR A 147 14.83 20.65 -20.77
N VAL A 148 14.11 20.96 -19.67
CA VAL A 148 14.70 21.70 -18.53
C VAL A 148 15.76 20.87 -17.83
N ILE A 149 15.45 19.61 -17.52
CA ILE A 149 16.39 18.67 -16.90
C ILE A 149 17.60 18.46 -17.81
N GLU A 150 17.39 18.37 -19.11
CA GLU A 150 18.50 18.24 -20.06
C GLU A 150 19.37 19.51 -20.11
N ASN A 151 18.78 20.70 -19.99
CA ASN A 151 19.56 21.94 -19.85
C ASN A 151 20.42 21.92 -18.58
N GLU A 152 19.89 21.46 -17.45
CA GLU A 152 20.66 21.30 -16.19
C GLU A 152 21.85 20.35 -16.41
N VAL A 153 21.59 19.18 -16.99
CA VAL A 153 22.60 18.16 -17.31
C VAL A 153 23.68 18.71 -18.25
N ILE A 154 23.30 19.42 -19.32
CA ILE A 154 24.25 20.02 -20.26
C ILE A 154 25.09 21.09 -19.58
N ASN A 155 24.48 21.96 -18.77
CA ASN A 155 25.19 23.07 -18.12
C ASN A 155 26.17 22.54 -17.06
N LEU A 156 25.78 21.54 -16.28
CA LEU A 156 26.68 20.83 -15.37
C LEU A 156 27.86 20.22 -16.11
N LYS A 157 27.59 19.49 -17.21
CA LYS A 157 28.61 18.83 -18.03
C LYS A 157 29.57 19.84 -18.66
N ASN A 158 29.07 20.94 -19.19
CA ASN A 158 29.88 21.99 -19.81
C ASN A 158 30.74 22.76 -18.81
N PHE A 159 30.31 22.82 -17.54
CA PHE A 159 31.09 23.44 -16.48
C PHE A 159 32.13 22.47 -15.92
N PHE A 160 31.75 21.33 -15.35
CA PHE A 160 32.69 20.44 -14.65
C PHE A 160 33.45 19.47 -15.55
N GLY A 161 33.03 19.30 -16.81
CA GLY A 161 33.61 18.38 -17.78
C GLY A 161 33.27 16.91 -17.51
N LYS A 162 33.58 16.42 -16.30
CA LYS A 162 33.26 15.07 -15.81
C LYS A 162 32.63 15.13 -14.42
N ALA A 163 31.82 14.14 -14.06
CA ALA A 163 31.29 14.01 -12.71
C ALA A 163 31.08 12.55 -12.29
N CYS A 164 30.81 12.33 -11.02
CA CYS A 164 29.94 11.25 -10.59
C CYS A 164 28.67 11.85 -10.01
N ARG A 165 27.56 11.70 -10.74
CA ARG A 165 26.22 12.15 -10.33
C ARG A 165 25.27 10.95 -10.27
N PRO A 166 25.29 10.19 -9.17
CA PRO A 166 24.50 8.97 -9.06
C PRO A 166 23.03 9.25 -8.76
N GLY A 167 22.18 8.23 -8.91
CA GLY A 167 20.73 8.35 -8.67
C GLY A 167 19.94 8.77 -9.90
N GLU A 168 18.64 9.00 -9.74
CA GLU A 168 17.72 9.39 -10.81
C GLU A 168 17.87 10.88 -11.16
N TRP A 169 18.12 11.19 -12.43
CA TRP A 169 18.20 12.57 -12.94
C TRP A 169 16.85 13.08 -13.41
N ALA A 170 15.96 12.17 -13.80
CA ALA A 170 14.56 12.42 -14.14
C ALA A 170 13.70 11.34 -13.48
N SER A 171 12.48 11.70 -13.08
CA SER A 171 11.56 10.75 -12.43
C SER A 171 11.09 9.63 -13.39
N ASP A 172 11.15 9.86 -14.70
CA ASP A 172 10.92 8.84 -15.71
C ASP A 172 12.18 8.01 -15.96
N LYS A 173 12.09 6.70 -15.74
CA LYS A 173 13.23 5.78 -15.90
C LYS A 173 13.75 5.73 -17.34
N SER A 174 12.90 5.88 -18.35
CA SER A 174 13.33 5.86 -19.76
C SER A 174 14.10 7.12 -20.13
N ILE A 175 13.59 8.30 -19.75
CA ILE A 175 14.25 9.60 -19.95
C ILE A 175 15.56 9.64 -19.15
N ASP A 176 15.57 9.17 -17.90
CA ASP A 176 16.76 9.09 -17.08
C ASP A 176 17.87 8.23 -17.74
N GLN A 177 17.51 7.04 -18.22
CA GLN A 177 18.43 6.17 -18.96
C GLN A 177 18.92 6.81 -20.26
N GLU A 178 18.03 7.49 -21.00
CA GLU A 178 18.40 8.22 -22.21
C GLU A 178 19.40 9.34 -21.91
N LEU A 179 19.17 10.13 -20.87
CA LEU A 179 20.06 11.21 -20.45
C LEU A 179 21.42 10.66 -20.01
N LYS A 180 21.47 9.62 -19.18
CA LYS A 180 22.73 8.99 -18.74
C LYS A 180 23.52 8.41 -19.91
N LYS A 181 22.84 7.81 -20.89
CA LYS A 181 23.46 7.30 -22.11
C LYS A 181 23.99 8.43 -23.00
N LYS A 182 23.27 9.56 -23.07
CA LYS A 182 23.63 10.72 -23.88
C LYS A 182 24.75 11.55 -23.27
N TYR A 183 24.86 11.58 -21.95
CA TYR A 183 25.84 12.36 -21.18
C TYR A 183 26.65 11.47 -20.22
N PRO A 184 27.40 10.48 -20.72
CA PRO A 184 28.15 9.54 -19.89
C PRO A 184 29.27 10.23 -19.07
N GLU A 185 29.68 11.44 -19.45
CA GLU A 185 30.70 12.21 -18.74
C GLU A 185 30.30 12.51 -17.28
N LEU A 186 29.00 12.61 -16.99
CA LEU A 186 28.50 12.84 -15.63
C LEU A 186 28.49 11.59 -14.74
N CYS A 187 28.78 10.42 -15.31
CA CYS A 187 28.97 9.17 -14.59
C CYS A 187 30.43 8.71 -14.62
N ALA A 188 31.31 9.43 -15.32
CA ALA A 188 32.68 9.01 -15.61
C ALA A 188 33.60 8.92 -14.38
N LEU A 189 33.25 9.59 -13.28
CA LEU A 189 34.02 9.54 -12.03
C LEU A 189 33.45 8.53 -11.02
N CYS A 190 32.34 7.86 -11.33
CA CYS A 190 31.72 6.89 -10.44
C CYS A 190 32.55 5.60 -10.33
N ASP A 191 32.27 4.79 -9.30
CA ASP A 191 32.88 3.46 -9.19
C ASP A 191 32.36 2.54 -10.29
N ASN A 192 31.05 2.58 -10.50
CA ASN A 192 30.39 1.94 -11.63
C ASN A 192 29.88 3.01 -12.58
N THR A 193 30.58 3.19 -13.69
CA THR A 193 30.24 4.20 -14.72
C THR A 193 28.96 3.85 -15.48
N THR A 194 28.64 2.56 -15.61
CA THR A 194 27.46 2.08 -16.35
C THR A 194 26.20 2.21 -15.50
N ALA A 195 26.26 1.80 -14.24
CA ALA A 195 25.16 1.98 -13.28
C ALA A 195 25.07 3.41 -12.75
N CYS A 196 26.08 4.25 -13.03
CA CYS A 196 26.23 5.59 -12.49
C CYS A 196 26.07 5.60 -10.96
N SER A 197 26.91 4.82 -10.25
CA SER A 197 26.77 4.63 -8.81
C SER A 197 28.12 4.52 -8.09
N TYR A 198 28.12 4.89 -6.82
CA TYR A 198 29.20 4.53 -5.89
C TYR A 198 29.08 3.07 -5.42
N ASN A 199 30.20 2.46 -5.04
CA ASN A 199 30.23 1.17 -4.36
C ASN A 199 29.68 1.30 -2.94
N SER A 200 30.07 2.37 -2.24
CA SER A 200 29.48 2.73 -0.95
C SER A 200 28.29 3.67 -1.18
N LYS A 201 27.08 3.14 -0.94
CA LYS A 201 25.83 3.90 -0.95
C LYS A 201 25.39 4.34 0.46
N GLU A 202 26.19 4.05 1.48
CA GLU A 202 25.93 4.43 2.86
C GLU A 202 25.79 5.94 3.01
N ASN A 203 25.09 6.37 4.07
CA ASN A 203 24.94 7.78 4.41
C ASN A 203 24.43 8.62 3.23
N HIS A 204 23.42 8.09 2.51
CA HIS A 204 22.79 8.73 1.36
C HIS A 204 23.79 9.13 0.25
N GLY A 205 24.90 8.39 0.11
CA GLY A 205 25.92 8.62 -0.91
C GLY A 205 26.93 9.73 -0.59
N HIS A 206 26.81 10.43 0.54
CA HIS A 206 27.80 11.46 0.93
C HIS A 206 29.20 10.89 1.15
N PHE A 207 29.31 9.70 1.73
CA PHE A 207 30.59 9.01 1.89
C PHE A 207 31.17 8.58 0.55
N GLY A 208 30.34 8.12 -0.39
CA GLY A 208 30.77 7.83 -1.76
C GLY A 208 31.32 9.06 -2.49
N ALA A 209 30.69 10.22 -2.34
CA ALA A 209 31.19 11.48 -2.90
C ALA A 209 32.52 11.93 -2.28
N LEU A 210 32.69 11.80 -0.96
CA LEU A 210 33.96 12.06 -0.28
C LEU A 210 35.03 11.05 -0.69
N GLN A 211 34.68 9.79 -0.91
CA GLN A 211 35.58 8.76 -1.44
C GLN A 211 36.03 9.10 -2.87
N CYS A 212 35.10 9.54 -3.73
CA CYS A 212 35.40 10.04 -5.08
C CYS A 212 36.42 11.18 -5.07
N LEU A 213 36.29 12.12 -4.12
CA LEU A 213 37.24 13.22 -3.93
C LEU A 213 38.60 12.71 -3.42
N THR A 214 38.59 11.87 -2.38
CA THR A 214 39.82 11.42 -1.70
C THR A 214 40.67 10.45 -2.53
N GLN A 215 40.03 9.71 -3.44
CA GLN A 215 40.73 8.91 -4.46
C GLN A 215 41.23 9.74 -5.65
N GLY A 216 41.01 11.06 -5.63
CA GLY A 216 41.51 12.00 -6.63
C GLY A 216 40.78 11.96 -7.97
N ARG A 217 39.62 11.28 -8.07
CA ARG A 217 38.80 11.19 -9.28
C ARG A 217 38.15 12.52 -9.64
N GLY A 218 37.54 13.18 -8.65
CA GLY A 218 37.07 14.56 -8.75
C GLY A 218 37.97 15.54 -7.98
N LYS A 219 37.76 16.84 -8.19
CA LYS A 219 38.49 17.90 -7.46
C LYS A 219 37.62 18.67 -6.49
N VAL A 220 36.31 18.48 -6.53
CA VAL A 220 35.37 19.06 -5.56
C VAL A 220 34.25 18.07 -5.24
N ALA A 221 33.89 17.98 -3.96
CA ALA A 221 32.70 17.27 -3.50
C ALA A 221 31.77 18.24 -2.78
N TYR A 222 30.46 18.12 -3.03
CA TYR A 222 29.42 18.91 -2.35
C TYR A 222 28.59 17.99 -1.47
N VAL A 223 28.73 18.10 -0.14
CA VAL A 223 28.17 17.14 0.82
C VAL A 223 27.75 17.84 2.12
N ALA A 224 26.96 17.16 2.96
CA ALA A 224 26.61 17.70 4.27
C ALA A 224 27.82 17.70 5.23
N LEU A 225 27.94 18.76 6.02
CA LEU A 225 29.08 19.04 6.91
C LEU A 225 29.36 17.89 7.89
N GLN A 226 28.31 17.30 8.47
CA GLN A 226 28.42 16.19 9.40
C GLN A 226 29.26 15.04 8.81
N TYR A 227 28.97 14.66 7.55
CA TYR A 227 29.68 13.57 6.89
C TYR A 227 31.13 13.92 6.56
N VAL A 228 31.45 15.20 6.34
CA VAL A 228 32.83 15.67 6.20
C VAL A 228 33.60 15.47 7.50
N GLN A 229 32.99 15.88 8.61
CA GLN A 229 33.60 15.76 9.94
C GLN A 229 33.81 14.28 10.30
N ASP A 230 32.83 13.42 10.04
CA ASP A 230 32.90 11.99 10.35
C ASP A 230 33.92 11.24 9.48
N TYR A 231 33.97 11.55 8.18
CA TYR A 231 34.81 10.84 7.22
C TYR A 231 36.25 11.38 7.16
N LEU A 232 36.43 12.71 7.08
CA LEU A 232 37.77 13.31 6.96
C LEU A 232 38.41 13.60 8.31
N LYS A 233 37.64 13.70 9.41
CA LYS A 233 38.14 13.90 10.79
C LYS A 233 39.20 15.01 10.90
N GLY A 234 39.00 16.11 10.19
CA GLY A 234 39.93 17.26 10.19
C GLY A 234 41.22 17.06 9.39
N ASN A 235 41.29 16.10 8.47
CA ASN A 235 42.47 15.85 7.63
C ASN A 235 42.96 17.13 6.91
N GLU A 236 44.18 17.54 7.24
CA GLU A 236 44.83 18.75 6.71
C GLU A 236 45.11 18.69 5.19
N SER A 237 44.90 17.55 4.53
CA SER A 237 45.03 17.44 3.07
C SER A 237 43.84 18.04 2.31
N TYR A 238 42.78 18.43 3.02
CA TYR A 238 41.55 18.97 2.43
C TYR A 238 41.13 20.27 3.14
N GLN A 239 40.27 21.05 2.48
CA GLN A 239 39.78 22.33 2.97
C GLN A 239 38.38 22.63 2.42
N PHE A 240 37.65 23.51 3.10
CA PHE A 240 36.37 24.03 2.63
C PHE A 240 36.60 25.05 1.50
N LEU A 241 35.74 25.00 0.49
CA LEU A 241 35.58 26.04 -0.53
C LEU A 241 34.31 26.82 -0.22
N CYS A 242 34.43 28.12 -0.02
CA CYS A 242 33.34 29.01 0.36
C CYS A 242 32.58 29.54 -0.88
N PRO A 243 31.32 30.00 -0.73
CA PRO A 243 30.53 30.55 -1.84
C PRO A 243 31.18 31.75 -2.56
N ASP A 244 31.91 32.58 -1.82
CA ASP A 244 32.66 33.72 -2.33
C ASP A 244 34.01 33.34 -2.98
N GLY A 245 34.35 32.05 -2.98
CA GLY A 245 35.62 31.50 -3.47
C GLY A 245 36.76 31.54 -2.45
N ASN A 246 36.52 32.00 -1.22
CA ASN A 246 37.49 31.85 -0.15
C ASN A 246 37.66 30.38 0.24
N ILE A 247 38.73 30.08 0.99
CA ILE A 247 39.03 28.73 1.46
C ILE A 247 39.24 28.77 2.97
N LEU A 248 38.74 27.75 3.67
CA LEU A 248 38.93 27.60 5.12
C LEU A 248 39.47 26.20 5.43
N PRO A 249 40.45 26.07 6.34
CA PRO A 249 40.93 24.76 6.80
C PRO A 249 39.79 23.93 7.42
N LEU A 250 39.85 22.59 7.32
CA LEU A 250 38.86 21.72 7.98
C LEU A 250 38.92 21.78 9.52
N SER A 251 40.03 22.26 10.09
CA SER A 251 40.22 22.41 11.53
C SER A 251 39.55 23.64 12.14
N THR A 252 38.97 24.51 11.32
CA THR A 252 38.21 25.68 11.79
C THR A 252 37.01 25.28 12.66
N SER A 253 36.66 26.11 13.63
CA SER A 253 35.46 25.92 14.45
C SER A 253 34.16 26.23 13.70
N TYR A 254 34.23 26.99 12.60
CA TYR A 254 33.08 27.36 11.77
C TYR A 254 33.38 27.04 10.30
N ALA A 255 32.55 26.21 9.66
CA ALA A 255 32.66 25.90 8.24
C ALA A 255 32.02 27.02 7.40
N CYS A 256 32.60 27.34 6.24
CA CYS A 256 31.94 28.21 5.26
C CYS A 256 30.94 27.40 4.43
N THR A 257 29.68 27.51 4.81
CA THR A 257 28.57 26.72 4.25
C THR A 257 27.98 27.37 3.01
N TRP A 258 27.56 26.55 2.05
CA TRP A 258 26.84 26.99 0.86
C TRP A 258 25.34 27.10 1.11
N LEU A 259 24.79 26.24 1.96
CA LEU A 259 23.39 26.24 2.34
C LEU A 259 23.25 25.76 3.78
N GLN A 260 22.37 26.38 4.54
CA GLN A 260 22.09 26.00 5.92
C GLN A 260 20.59 25.71 6.08
N GLN A 261 20.26 24.56 6.66
CA GLN A 261 18.88 24.17 6.93
C GLN A 261 18.51 24.49 8.38
N PRO A 262 17.60 25.43 8.63
CA PRO A 262 17.06 25.64 9.96
C PRO A 262 16.28 24.42 10.44
N TRP A 263 16.26 24.23 11.76
CA TRP A 263 15.40 23.22 12.40
C TRP A 263 13.91 23.49 12.17
N SER A 264 13.08 22.46 12.29
CA SER A 264 11.63 22.63 12.38
C SER A 264 11.25 23.53 13.57
N VAL A 265 10.10 24.18 13.50
CA VAL A 265 9.61 25.08 14.54
C VAL A 265 8.16 24.82 14.88
N VAL A 266 7.76 25.25 16.07
CA VAL A 266 6.38 25.65 16.30
C VAL A 266 6.24 27.09 15.84
N ALA A 267 5.32 27.35 14.92
CA ALA A 267 4.95 28.70 14.52
C ALA A 267 3.55 29.03 15.02
N ALA A 268 3.33 30.30 15.34
CA ALA A 268 2.07 30.81 15.85
C ALA A 268 1.69 32.11 15.12
N ARG A 269 0.39 32.41 15.09
CA ARG A 269 -0.06 33.72 14.59
C ARG A 269 0.48 34.83 15.49
N LYS A 270 0.90 35.93 14.85
CA LYS A 270 1.63 37.05 15.48
C LYS A 270 0.95 37.62 16.72
N GLU A 271 -0.38 37.70 16.70
CA GLU A 271 -1.17 38.28 17.79
C GLU A 271 -1.12 37.48 19.10
N VAL A 272 -0.87 36.16 19.04
CA VAL A 272 -0.82 35.30 20.24
C VAL A 272 0.57 34.77 20.55
N ALA A 273 1.52 34.90 19.62
CA ALA A 273 2.88 34.37 19.75
C ALA A 273 3.53 34.70 21.11
N ASP A 274 3.50 35.96 21.53
CA ASP A 274 4.15 36.43 22.76
C ASP A 274 3.52 35.84 24.04
N SER A 275 2.19 35.65 24.05
CA SER A 275 1.47 35.12 25.22
C SER A 275 1.42 33.58 25.26
N LEU A 276 1.42 32.94 24.09
CA LEU A 276 1.35 31.49 23.94
C LEU A 276 2.70 30.81 24.24
N LYS A 277 3.80 31.39 23.77
CA LYS A 277 5.15 30.81 23.88
C LYS A 277 5.54 30.35 25.29
N PRO A 278 5.42 31.16 26.37
CA PRO A 278 5.79 30.70 27.71
C PRO A 278 4.90 29.56 28.22
N GLN A 279 3.60 29.59 27.89
CA GLN A 279 2.66 28.53 28.27
C GLN A 279 2.99 27.23 27.53
N LEU A 280 3.26 27.32 26.23
CA LEU A 280 3.57 26.16 25.41
C LEU A 280 4.88 25.48 25.84
N LEU A 281 5.92 26.25 26.17
CA LEU A 281 7.15 25.71 26.75
C LEU A 281 6.89 24.95 28.07
N ASP A 282 6.06 25.50 28.97
CA ASP A 282 5.64 24.77 30.18
C ASP A 282 4.92 23.47 29.85
N TRP A 283 3.96 23.52 28.92
CA TRP A 283 3.15 22.34 28.55
C TRP A 283 4.00 21.21 27.97
N ILE A 284 5.01 21.54 27.18
CA ILE A 284 5.85 20.54 26.51
C ILE A 284 7.02 20.06 27.40
N HIS A 285 7.59 20.91 28.25
CA HIS A 285 8.72 20.52 29.13
C HIS A 285 8.29 19.87 30.44
N ASN A 286 7.14 20.27 31.01
CA ASN A 286 6.65 19.76 32.29
C ASN A 286 5.24 19.15 32.16
N PRO A 287 5.03 18.12 31.30
CA PRO A 287 3.70 17.59 31.05
C PRO A 287 3.22 16.71 32.22
N LYS A 288 2.48 17.33 33.16
CA LYS A 288 1.87 16.62 34.31
C LYS A 288 0.47 16.09 34.02
N GLU A 289 -0.26 16.76 33.13
CA GLU A 289 -1.64 16.42 32.78
C GLU A 289 -1.67 15.59 31.49
N ASN A 290 -2.63 14.66 31.36
CA ASN A 290 -2.71 13.73 30.22
C ASN A 290 -2.74 14.43 28.85
N TRP A 291 -3.44 15.56 28.75
CA TRP A 291 -3.50 16.33 27.51
C TRP A 291 -2.17 17.03 27.20
N LYS A 292 -1.43 17.51 28.22
CA LYS A 292 -0.08 18.07 28.07
C LYS A 292 0.92 17.00 27.63
N ILE A 293 0.82 15.79 28.18
CA ILE A 293 1.64 14.64 27.74
C ILE A 293 1.37 14.33 26.27
N SER A 294 0.09 14.31 25.88
CA SER A 294 -0.31 14.05 24.50
C SER A 294 0.20 15.15 23.55
N LEU A 295 0.04 16.42 23.91
CA LEU A 295 0.53 17.56 23.13
C LEU A 295 2.06 17.56 23.03
N SER A 296 2.75 17.31 24.14
CA SER A 296 4.21 17.20 24.18
C SER A 296 4.71 16.08 23.27
N ARG A 297 4.04 14.92 23.26
CA ARG A 297 4.38 13.81 22.35
C ARG A 297 4.21 14.20 20.89
N ILE A 298 3.11 14.88 20.54
CA ILE A 298 2.83 15.31 19.16
C ILE A 298 3.85 16.35 18.68
N ILE A 299 4.16 17.35 19.50
CA ILE A 299 5.06 18.45 19.10
C ILE A 299 6.52 18.02 19.14
N GLN A 300 6.92 17.28 20.18
CA GLN A 300 8.33 17.01 20.41
C GLN A 300 8.80 15.68 19.86
N GLU A 301 8.03 14.59 19.86
CA GLU A 301 8.50 13.25 19.41
C GLU A 301 10.01 12.98 19.72
N ASP A 302 10.86 12.86 18.68
CA ASP A 302 12.32 12.68 18.74
C ASP A 302 13.13 13.99 18.97
N ASN A 303 12.44 15.11 18.90
CA ASN A 303 12.93 16.46 19.13
C ASN A 303 12.71 16.92 20.58
N LYS A 304 13.29 18.07 20.88
CA LYS A 304 13.09 18.85 22.09
C LYS A 304 12.83 20.29 21.69
N GLY A 305 11.76 20.87 22.22
CA GLY A 305 11.45 22.28 22.06
C GLY A 305 12.48 23.14 22.79
N VAL A 306 13.09 24.09 22.09
CA VAL A 306 14.07 25.02 22.59
C VAL A 306 13.52 26.43 22.40
N ASP A 307 13.61 27.23 23.46
CA ASP A 307 13.24 28.64 23.43
C ASP A 307 14.08 29.40 22.38
N MET A 308 13.44 30.25 21.59
CA MET A 308 14.09 31.03 20.54
C MET A 308 13.80 32.52 20.66
N VAL A 309 14.75 33.37 20.29
CA VAL A 309 14.53 34.81 20.27
C VAL A 309 13.46 35.15 19.23
N LYS A 310 12.59 36.12 19.55
CA LYS A 310 11.56 36.60 18.63
C LYS A 310 12.20 37.03 17.30
N THR A 311 11.70 36.48 16.20
CA THR A 311 12.26 36.71 14.86
C THR A 311 11.17 36.53 13.80
N THR A 312 11.39 37.07 12.61
CA THR A 312 10.51 36.84 11.45
C THR A 312 10.87 35.51 10.77
N ILE A 313 9.95 34.97 9.96
CA ILE A 313 10.23 33.76 9.17
C ILE A 313 11.44 34.00 8.24
N ALA A 314 11.46 35.14 7.53
CA ALA A 314 12.58 35.51 6.66
C ALA A 314 13.93 35.54 7.40
N ASN A 315 14.00 36.14 8.59
CA ASN A 315 15.25 36.17 9.36
C ASN A 315 15.64 34.77 9.86
N TYR A 316 14.67 33.93 10.23
CA TYR A 316 14.92 32.55 10.63
C TYR A 316 15.48 31.70 9.47
N LEU A 317 15.04 31.98 8.25
CA LEU A 317 15.43 31.28 7.02
C LEU A 317 16.66 31.88 6.32
N GLN A 318 17.41 32.80 6.94
CA GLN A 318 18.51 33.54 6.28
C GLN A 318 19.59 32.66 5.62
N GLY A 319 19.71 31.38 6.03
CA GLY A 319 20.60 30.38 5.41
C GLY A 319 20.06 29.66 4.17
N ARG A 320 18.85 30.02 3.71
CA ARG A 320 18.14 29.50 2.54
C ARG A 320 17.84 30.63 1.55
N GLU A 321 17.60 30.29 0.28
CA GLU A 321 17.05 31.25 -0.69
C GLU A 321 15.57 31.48 -0.37
N ILE A 322 15.27 32.63 0.21
CA ILE A 322 13.91 33.00 0.63
C ILE A 322 13.09 33.50 -0.54
N ASP A 323 13.71 34.17 -1.51
CA ASP A 323 13.03 34.68 -2.68
C ASP A 323 13.02 33.62 -3.79
N VAL A 324 11.97 32.81 -3.77
CA VAL A 324 11.74 31.74 -4.74
C VAL A 324 11.61 32.31 -6.16
N GLU A 325 11.28 33.59 -6.35
CA GLU A 325 11.20 34.22 -7.67
C GLU A 325 12.59 34.39 -8.32
N ASN A 326 13.64 34.60 -7.53
CA ASN A 326 15.01 34.76 -8.01
C ASN A 326 15.65 33.47 -8.54
N ILE A 327 15.07 32.30 -8.24
CA ILE A 327 15.54 31.02 -8.77
C ILE A 327 15.34 31.01 -10.29
N LYS A 328 16.44 31.12 -11.03
CA LYS A 328 16.45 31.09 -12.50
C LYS A 328 16.49 29.64 -12.99
N THR A 329 15.43 29.24 -13.69
CA THR A 329 15.35 27.93 -14.36
C THR A 329 15.32 28.12 -15.87
N CYS A 330 15.79 27.12 -16.62
CA CYS A 330 15.60 27.08 -18.06
C CYS A 330 14.20 26.56 -18.39
N GLY A 331 13.77 26.81 -19.63
CA GLY A 331 12.48 26.36 -20.15
C GLY A 331 11.36 27.36 -19.98
N LYS A 332 10.25 27.08 -20.65
CA LYS A 332 9.03 27.89 -20.58
C LYS A 332 8.20 27.45 -19.39
N TYR A 333 7.37 28.36 -18.89
CA TYR A 333 6.35 28.03 -17.91
C TYR A 333 5.34 27.02 -18.47
N ILE A 334 4.83 26.15 -17.62
CA ILE A 334 3.58 25.42 -17.88
C ILE A 334 2.44 26.34 -17.50
N ARG A 335 1.56 26.66 -18.44
CA ARG A 335 0.37 27.48 -18.20
C ARG A 335 -0.80 26.58 -17.82
N TRP A 336 -1.06 26.49 -16.53
CA TRP A 336 -2.17 25.74 -15.96
C TRP A 336 -3.44 26.59 -16.00
N CYS A 337 -4.48 26.11 -16.68
CA CYS A 337 -5.80 26.73 -16.71
C CYS A 337 -6.62 26.37 -15.47
N THR A 338 -7.07 27.37 -14.72
CA THR A 338 -7.85 27.20 -13.47
C THR A 338 -9.21 27.88 -13.59
N ILE A 339 -10.20 27.42 -12.80
CA ILE A 339 -11.57 27.93 -12.81
C ILE A 339 -11.88 28.55 -11.44
N GLY A 340 -12.12 29.86 -11.43
CA GLY A 340 -12.44 30.61 -10.22
C GLY A 340 -11.24 30.89 -9.29
N ASP A 341 -11.48 31.71 -8.27
CA ASP A 341 -10.41 32.24 -7.41
C ASP A 341 -9.76 31.17 -6.53
N SER A 342 -10.55 30.23 -5.99
CA SER A 342 -10.05 29.18 -5.10
C SER A 342 -9.06 28.25 -5.80
N GLU A 343 -9.40 27.76 -7.00
CA GLU A 343 -8.52 26.91 -7.79
C GLU A 343 -7.26 27.67 -8.24
N THR A 344 -7.43 28.93 -8.64
CA THR A 344 -6.32 29.80 -9.04
C THR A 344 -5.35 30.04 -7.88
N ASN A 345 -5.86 30.23 -6.66
CA ASN A 345 -5.03 30.37 -5.47
C ASN A 345 -4.32 29.06 -5.13
N LYS A 346 -5.00 27.92 -5.18
CA LYS A 346 -4.38 26.59 -5.01
C LYS A 346 -3.24 26.37 -6.01
N CYS A 347 -3.46 26.67 -7.29
CA CYS A 347 -2.43 26.60 -8.31
C CYS A 347 -1.21 27.49 -7.97
N LYS A 348 -1.42 28.71 -7.48
CA LYS A 348 -0.30 29.60 -7.09
C LYS A 348 0.53 29.03 -5.94
N TRP A 349 -0.11 28.41 -4.96
CA TRP A 349 0.59 27.68 -3.89
C TRP A 349 1.43 26.54 -4.44
N VAL A 350 0.83 25.69 -5.28
CA VAL A 350 1.54 24.59 -5.95
C VAL A 350 2.72 25.11 -6.78
N ALA A 351 2.54 26.21 -7.51
CA ALA A 351 3.60 26.81 -8.33
C ALA A 351 4.80 27.29 -7.50
N LYS A 352 4.56 27.94 -6.35
CA LYS A 352 5.63 28.39 -5.45
C LYS A 352 6.29 27.22 -4.73
N ALA A 353 5.52 26.25 -4.27
CA ALA A 353 6.04 25.04 -3.63
C ALA A 353 6.94 24.23 -4.58
N ALA A 354 6.48 24.00 -5.81
CA ALA A 354 7.25 23.33 -6.85
C ALA A 354 8.62 24.01 -7.05
N LYS A 355 8.62 25.33 -7.18
CA LYS A 355 9.86 26.10 -7.38
C LYS A 355 10.79 26.06 -6.15
N ALA A 356 10.24 26.13 -4.94
CA ALA A 356 10.99 26.05 -3.68
C ALA A 356 11.65 24.67 -3.46
N LEU A 357 11.01 23.60 -3.95
CA LEU A 357 11.52 22.23 -3.88
C LEU A 357 12.48 21.87 -5.03
N GLY A 358 12.68 22.78 -5.98
CA GLY A 358 13.54 22.56 -7.15
C GLY A 358 12.88 21.72 -8.25
N VAL A 359 11.55 21.69 -8.28
CA VAL A 359 10.75 21.08 -9.35
C VAL A 359 10.66 22.05 -10.52
N ALA A 360 10.84 21.51 -11.73
CA ALA A 360 10.83 22.27 -12.97
C ALA A 360 10.10 21.48 -14.08
N PRO A 361 9.55 22.15 -15.12
CA PRO A 361 9.51 23.61 -15.33
C PRO A 361 8.58 24.34 -14.35
N SER A 362 8.72 25.67 -14.26
CA SER A 362 7.87 26.50 -13.40
C SER A 362 6.42 26.54 -13.88
N ILE A 363 5.48 26.61 -12.94
CA ILE A 363 4.05 26.65 -13.21
C ILE A 363 3.56 28.11 -13.24
N SER A 364 2.69 28.43 -14.19
CA SER A 364 1.98 29.70 -14.32
C SER A 364 0.47 29.42 -14.32
N CYS A 365 -0.27 30.09 -13.44
CA CYS A 365 -1.70 29.86 -13.26
C CYS A 365 -2.50 30.90 -14.04
N ILE A 366 -3.36 30.45 -14.95
CA ILE A 366 -4.19 31.30 -15.82
C ILE A 366 -5.66 30.99 -15.53
N MET A 367 -6.36 31.95 -14.90
CA MET A 367 -7.77 31.79 -14.60
C MET A 367 -8.64 31.97 -15.85
N SER A 368 -9.62 31.08 -16.01
CA SER A 368 -10.67 31.13 -17.03
C SER A 368 -12.06 31.05 -16.39
N ASN A 369 -13.09 31.35 -17.20
CA ASN A 369 -14.47 31.42 -16.72
C ASN A 369 -15.16 30.05 -16.61
N SER A 370 -14.71 29.04 -17.37
CA SER A 370 -15.32 27.71 -17.41
C SER A 370 -14.35 26.65 -17.95
N THR A 371 -14.69 25.37 -17.76
CA THR A 371 -13.94 24.23 -18.30
C THR A 371 -13.85 24.29 -19.82
N PHE A 372 -14.96 24.59 -20.50
CA PHE A 372 -14.98 24.71 -21.96
C PHE A 372 -14.15 25.91 -22.46
N GLN A 373 -14.13 27.03 -21.73
CA GLN A 373 -13.22 28.13 -22.04
C GLN A 373 -11.76 27.70 -21.93
N CYS A 374 -11.40 26.92 -20.90
CA CYS A 374 -10.06 26.33 -20.82
C CYS A 374 -9.74 25.41 -22.02
N PHE A 375 -10.71 24.63 -22.52
CA PHE A 375 -10.48 23.81 -23.72
C PHE A 375 -10.19 24.66 -24.96
N HIS A 376 -10.93 25.75 -25.16
CA HIS A 376 -10.64 26.72 -26.22
C HIS A 376 -9.26 27.35 -26.03
N ASP A 377 -8.93 27.77 -24.81
CA ASP A 377 -7.65 28.39 -24.49
C ASP A 377 -6.46 27.46 -24.74
N ILE A 378 -6.58 26.16 -24.46
CA ILE A 378 -5.54 25.16 -24.79
C ILE A 378 -5.44 24.97 -26.31
N LYS A 379 -6.58 24.86 -27.00
CA LYS A 379 -6.64 24.70 -28.46
C LYS A 379 -5.96 25.88 -29.17
N GLU A 380 -6.22 27.09 -28.69
CA GLU A 380 -5.66 28.36 -29.16
C GLU A 380 -4.25 28.65 -28.62
N ASN A 381 -3.67 27.74 -27.83
CA ASN A 381 -2.33 27.86 -27.26
C ASN A 381 -2.16 29.07 -26.32
N ARG A 382 -3.24 29.49 -25.63
CA ARG A 382 -3.23 30.48 -24.55
C ARG A 382 -2.86 29.84 -23.21
N THR A 383 -3.27 28.60 -22.98
CA THR A 383 -2.90 27.74 -21.83
C THR A 383 -2.33 26.41 -22.34
N ASP A 384 -1.76 25.59 -21.44
CA ASP A 384 -1.12 24.32 -21.79
C ASP A 384 -1.88 23.11 -21.22
N ILE A 385 -2.36 23.19 -19.97
CA ILE A 385 -2.98 22.05 -19.28
C ILE A 385 -4.22 22.48 -18.48
N ILE A 386 -5.09 21.52 -18.22
CA ILE A 386 -6.22 21.61 -17.29
C ILE A 386 -6.49 20.22 -16.69
N VAL A 387 -6.90 20.19 -15.42
CA VAL A 387 -7.49 19.02 -14.77
C VAL A 387 -8.98 19.01 -15.07
N ILE A 388 -9.50 17.90 -15.60
CA ILE A 388 -10.94 17.76 -15.85
C ILE A 388 -11.55 16.55 -15.19
N ASP A 389 -12.83 16.71 -14.90
CA ASP A 389 -13.73 15.61 -14.61
C ASP A 389 -13.83 14.66 -15.81
N SER A 390 -13.91 13.36 -15.53
CA SER A 390 -14.03 12.31 -16.55
C SER A 390 -15.25 12.47 -17.46
N ASN A 391 -16.31 13.15 -17.00
CA ASN A 391 -17.48 13.56 -17.78
C ASN A 391 -17.10 14.30 -19.07
N TYR A 392 -16.07 15.14 -19.04
CA TYR A 392 -15.68 15.95 -20.20
C TYR A 392 -14.59 15.29 -21.06
N GLY A 393 -14.10 14.10 -20.68
CA GLY A 393 -12.98 13.42 -21.34
C GLY A 393 -13.22 13.12 -22.82
N TYR A 394 -14.46 12.78 -23.20
CA TYR A 394 -14.87 12.58 -24.59
C TYR A 394 -14.93 13.89 -25.38
N LEU A 395 -15.57 14.92 -24.80
CA LEU A 395 -15.73 16.24 -25.43
C LEU A 395 -14.37 16.88 -25.70
N ALA A 396 -13.47 16.87 -24.71
CA ALA A 396 -12.10 17.34 -24.85
C ALA A 396 -11.38 16.68 -26.05
N ARG A 397 -11.53 15.36 -26.25
CA ARG A 397 -10.90 14.63 -27.35
C ARG A 397 -11.56 14.87 -28.70
N LYS A 398 -12.90 14.80 -28.77
CA LYS A 398 -13.64 14.78 -30.03
C LYS A 398 -14.00 16.16 -30.56
N VAL A 399 -14.26 17.12 -29.67
CA VAL A 399 -14.66 18.49 -30.05
C VAL A 399 -13.44 19.41 -30.10
N TYR A 400 -12.52 19.28 -29.13
CA TYR A 400 -11.38 20.19 -28.99
C TYR A 400 -10.04 19.61 -29.45
N ASN A 401 -9.99 18.32 -29.80
CA ASN A 401 -8.77 17.61 -30.21
C ASN A 401 -7.64 17.67 -29.16
N LEU A 402 -8.04 17.53 -27.89
CA LEU A 402 -7.14 17.41 -26.76
C LEU A 402 -6.85 15.93 -26.46
N SER A 403 -5.64 15.62 -26.03
CA SER A 403 -5.15 14.33 -25.56
C SER A 403 -5.02 14.32 -24.04
N THR A 404 -5.25 13.16 -23.41
CA THR A 404 -4.93 12.95 -21.99
C THR A 404 -3.43 12.77 -21.81
N ILE A 405 -2.86 13.41 -20.78
CA ILE A 405 -1.47 13.17 -20.37
C ILE A 405 -1.39 12.30 -19.12
N LEU A 406 -2.30 12.52 -18.17
CA LEU A 406 -2.38 11.77 -16.92
C LEU A 406 -3.81 11.45 -16.54
N TYR A 407 -3.94 10.41 -15.72
CA TYR A 407 -5.17 10.05 -15.02
C TYR A 407 -4.91 10.22 -13.54
N SER A 408 -5.88 10.78 -12.82
CA SER A 408 -5.82 10.80 -11.37
C SER A 408 -6.48 9.53 -10.86
N GLU A 409 -5.69 8.65 -10.26
CA GLU A 409 -6.18 7.40 -9.67
C GLU A 409 -6.72 7.69 -8.27
N THR A 410 -8.02 7.47 -8.08
CA THR A 410 -8.69 7.56 -6.77
C THR A 410 -8.70 6.17 -6.11
N GLU A 411 -8.84 6.12 -4.78
CA GLU A 411 -9.10 4.84 -4.09
C GLU A 411 -10.32 4.15 -4.72
N VAL A 412 -10.30 2.81 -4.82
CA VAL A 412 -11.34 1.98 -5.48
C VAL A 412 -12.77 2.29 -4.98
N THR A 413 -12.90 2.83 -3.77
CA THR A 413 -14.16 3.26 -3.15
C THR A 413 -14.74 4.56 -3.71
N LYS A 414 -14.04 5.24 -4.63
CA LYS A 414 -14.43 6.51 -5.27
C LYS A 414 -14.52 6.37 -6.81
N ASN A 415 -15.01 5.24 -7.30
CA ASN A 415 -15.32 5.09 -8.72
C ASN A 415 -16.67 5.77 -9.05
N SER A 416 -16.73 6.48 -10.17
CA SER A 416 -17.98 6.96 -10.75
C SER A 416 -18.78 5.77 -11.32
N VAL A 417 -19.94 5.48 -10.72
CA VAL A 417 -20.82 4.40 -11.18
C VAL A 417 -22.01 5.00 -11.92
N THR A 418 -22.16 4.65 -13.19
CA THR A 418 -23.29 5.09 -14.01
C THR A 418 -24.39 4.05 -14.06
N LEU A 419 -25.61 4.43 -13.68
CA LEU A 419 -26.79 3.57 -13.65
C LEU A 419 -27.89 4.06 -14.61
N ALA A 420 -28.68 3.11 -15.12
CA ALA A 420 -29.96 3.37 -15.75
C ALA A 420 -31.08 3.18 -14.73
N VAL A 421 -31.75 4.26 -14.35
CA VAL A 421 -32.76 4.32 -13.30
C VAL A 421 -34.14 4.44 -13.91
N ILE A 422 -35.04 3.57 -13.46
CA ILE A 422 -36.48 3.62 -13.76
C ILE A 422 -37.26 3.77 -12.46
N ARG A 423 -38.54 4.16 -12.54
CA ARG A 423 -39.43 4.13 -11.37
C ARG A 423 -39.70 2.67 -10.97
N GLU A 424 -39.81 2.40 -9.68
CA GLU A 424 -40.16 1.09 -9.15
C GLU A 424 -41.53 0.64 -9.71
N PRO A 425 -41.60 -0.53 -10.37
CA PRO A 425 -42.85 -1.09 -10.86
C PRO A 425 -43.91 -1.26 -9.76
N LYS A 426 -45.08 -0.64 -9.91
CA LYS A 426 -46.21 -0.84 -9.00
C LYS A 426 -47.07 -2.06 -9.35
N ASP A 427 -47.01 -2.52 -10.60
CA ASP A 427 -47.78 -3.65 -11.16
C ASP A 427 -46.94 -4.44 -12.19
N ASP A 428 -47.28 -5.71 -12.44
CA ASP A 428 -46.60 -6.60 -13.43
C ASP A 428 -46.66 -6.11 -14.89
N ASN A 429 -47.52 -5.13 -15.18
CA ASN A 429 -47.69 -4.48 -16.48
C ASN A 429 -46.75 -3.29 -16.71
N TYR A 430 -45.67 -3.17 -15.93
CA TYR A 430 -44.70 -2.09 -16.11
C TYR A 430 -44.01 -2.13 -17.48
N LEU A 431 -43.77 -0.93 -18.02
CA LEU A 431 -43.51 -0.68 -19.44
C LEU A 431 -42.07 -0.92 -19.90
N ILE A 432 -41.11 -1.07 -18.98
CA ILE A 432 -39.68 -1.27 -19.29
C ILE A 432 -39.16 -2.45 -18.47
N LYS A 433 -38.90 -3.58 -19.12
CA LYS A 433 -38.34 -4.80 -18.52
C LYS A 433 -36.94 -5.12 -19.04
N ASN A 434 -36.62 -4.63 -20.23
CA ASN A 434 -35.32 -4.80 -20.89
C ASN A 434 -35.00 -3.60 -21.79
N PHE A 435 -33.82 -3.63 -22.44
CA PHE A 435 -33.39 -2.58 -23.35
C PHE A 435 -34.27 -2.43 -24.60
N GLN A 436 -34.91 -3.50 -25.08
CA GLN A 436 -35.79 -3.45 -26.26
C GLN A 436 -37.06 -2.64 -25.98
N ASP A 437 -37.51 -2.61 -24.73
CA ASP A 437 -38.68 -1.86 -24.29
C ASP A 437 -38.45 -0.33 -24.24
N LEU A 438 -37.21 0.13 -24.43
CA LEU A 438 -36.88 1.56 -24.48
C LEU A 438 -37.40 2.24 -25.76
N ASN A 439 -37.73 1.47 -26.79
CA ASN A 439 -38.22 2.03 -28.04
C ASN A 439 -39.53 2.82 -27.83
N GLY A 440 -39.53 4.08 -28.23
CA GLY A 440 -40.65 5.00 -28.07
C GLY A 440 -40.86 5.55 -26.65
N LYS A 441 -39.97 5.25 -25.69
CA LYS A 441 -40.00 5.86 -24.34
C LYS A 441 -39.35 7.24 -24.32
N LYS A 442 -39.43 7.93 -23.18
CA LYS A 442 -38.71 9.19 -22.94
C LYS A 442 -37.52 9.00 -22.02
N ALA A 443 -36.40 9.66 -22.31
CA ALA A 443 -35.16 9.54 -21.54
C ALA A 443 -34.71 10.86 -20.91
N CYS A 444 -34.05 10.77 -19.75
CA CYS A 444 -33.45 11.89 -19.04
C CYS A 444 -31.93 11.69 -18.96
N PHE A 445 -31.17 12.64 -19.50
CA PHE A 445 -29.71 12.65 -19.44
C PHE A 445 -29.23 13.87 -18.65
N PRO A 446 -28.13 13.76 -17.88
CA PRO A 446 -27.55 14.88 -17.13
C PRO A 446 -27.01 15.96 -18.08
N GLU A 447 -26.34 15.50 -19.13
CA GLU A 447 -25.65 16.31 -20.12
C GLU A 447 -25.38 15.47 -21.39
N TYR A 448 -25.50 16.09 -22.56
CA TYR A 448 -25.18 15.47 -23.84
C TYR A 448 -23.67 15.29 -23.99
N GLY A 449 -23.21 14.11 -24.43
CA GLY A 449 -21.78 13.83 -24.61
C GLY A 449 -20.97 13.62 -23.33
N GLY A 450 -21.61 13.68 -22.17
CA GLY A 450 -21.06 13.31 -20.86
C GLY A 450 -20.99 11.80 -20.63
N LEU A 451 -20.51 11.38 -19.45
CA LEU A 451 -20.35 9.97 -19.07
C LEU A 451 -21.66 9.20 -19.19
N SER A 452 -22.74 9.66 -18.54
CA SER A 452 -24.06 9.00 -18.58
C SER A 452 -24.61 8.80 -19.98
N TRP A 453 -24.40 9.78 -20.88
CA TRP A 453 -24.75 9.65 -22.30
C TRP A 453 -23.94 8.54 -22.98
N LEU A 454 -22.61 8.54 -22.81
CA LEU A 454 -21.71 7.58 -23.45
C LEU A 454 -21.90 6.15 -22.94
N SER A 455 -22.16 5.99 -21.64
CA SER A 455 -22.43 4.70 -21.01
C SER A 455 -23.71 4.08 -21.54
N PHE A 456 -24.75 4.90 -21.73
CA PHE A 456 -25.96 4.47 -22.42
C PHE A 456 -25.66 4.05 -23.88
N ILE A 457 -24.95 4.85 -24.66
CA ILE A 457 -24.60 4.49 -26.05
C ILE A 457 -23.86 3.15 -26.12
N ASN A 458 -22.92 2.91 -25.20
CA ASN A 458 -22.17 1.66 -25.14
C ASN A 458 -23.09 0.47 -24.81
N ALA A 459 -23.93 0.60 -23.78
CA ALA A 459 -24.90 -0.44 -23.39
C ALA A 459 -25.93 -0.72 -24.49
N ALA A 460 -26.44 0.33 -25.13
CA ALA A 460 -27.40 0.25 -26.22
C ALA A 460 -26.83 -0.45 -27.47
N ARG A 461 -25.56 -0.20 -27.81
CA ARG A 461 -24.88 -0.91 -28.91
C ARG A 461 -24.65 -2.39 -28.58
N ARG A 462 -24.23 -2.71 -27.36
CA ARG A 462 -24.02 -4.10 -26.91
C ARG A 462 -25.33 -4.90 -26.91
N SER A 463 -26.43 -4.24 -26.55
CA SER A 463 -27.78 -4.82 -26.56
C SER A 463 -28.44 -4.84 -27.94
N ASN A 464 -27.74 -4.39 -28.99
CA ASN A 464 -28.21 -4.31 -30.37
C ASN A 464 -29.51 -3.51 -30.57
N ILE A 465 -29.82 -2.53 -29.70
CA ILE A 465 -31.00 -1.66 -29.85
C ILE A 465 -30.72 -0.42 -30.71
N ILE A 466 -29.44 -0.07 -30.89
CA ILE A 466 -28.99 0.95 -31.85
C ILE A 466 -27.88 0.38 -32.73
N SER A 467 -27.70 0.95 -33.92
CA SER A 467 -26.73 0.45 -34.90
C SER A 467 -25.30 0.45 -34.36
N SER A 468 -24.64 -0.71 -34.42
CA SER A 468 -23.22 -0.84 -34.09
C SER A 468 -22.29 -0.30 -35.19
N LYS A 469 -22.82 0.10 -36.36
CA LYS A 469 -22.04 0.56 -37.52
C LYS A 469 -22.02 2.08 -37.71
N SER A 470 -23.04 2.78 -37.20
CA SER A 470 -23.10 4.24 -37.28
C SER A 470 -22.43 4.89 -36.07
N CYS A 471 -21.82 6.05 -36.27
CA CYS A 471 -21.25 6.89 -35.22
C CYS A 471 -22.07 8.17 -35.01
N ASP A 472 -23.21 8.32 -35.69
CA ASP A 472 -24.13 9.43 -35.49
C ASP A 472 -25.05 9.12 -34.30
N TYR A 473 -24.50 9.29 -33.10
CA TYR A 473 -25.17 8.91 -31.86
C TYR A 473 -26.40 9.76 -31.57
N SER A 474 -26.38 11.06 -31.90
CA SER A 474 -27.54 11.93 -31.70
C SER A 474 -28.72 11.45 -32.55
N LEU A 475 -28.49 11.12 -33.83
CA LEU A 475 -29.53 10.57 -34.70
C LEU A 475 -30.07 9.24 -34.15
N LEU A 476 -29.19 8.28 -33.83
CA LEU A 476 -29.59 6.95 -33.33
C LEU A 476 -30.42 7.02 -32.05
N VAL A 477 -30.03 7.87 -31.10
CA VAL A 477 -30.77 8.05 -29.84
C VAL A 477 -32.10 8.75 -30.09
N SER A 478 -32.13 9.71 -31.02
CA SER A 478 -33.38 10.37 -31.41
C SER A 478 -34.35 9.43 -32.12
N GLU A 479 -33.88 8.43 -32.86
CA GLU A 479 -34.73 7.42 -33.50
C GLU A 479 -35.32 6.44 -32.47
N LEU A 480 -34.53 6.07 -31.46
CA LEU A 480 -34.92 5.12 -30.42
C LEU A 480 -35.98 5.68 -29.46
N PHE A 481 -35.79 6.91 -28.95
CA PHE A 481 -36.72 7.51 -27.98
C PHE A 481 -37.78 8.35 -28.67
N SER A 482 -38.98 8.46 -28.07
CA SER A 482 -40.02 9.38 -28.55
C SER A 482 -39.70 10.84 -28.21
N GLY A 483 -38.89 11.06 -27.17
CA GLY A 483 -38.34 12.34 -26.76
C GLY A 483 -37.30 12.18 -25.66
N ALA A 484 -36.46 13.18 -25.41
CA ALA A 484 -35.52 13.14 -24.29
C ALA A 484 -35.32 14.53 -23.68
N CYS A 485 -34.67 14.58 -22.52
CA CYS A 485 -33.98 15.77 -22.06
C CYS A 485 -32.47 15.50 -22.06
N ALA A 486 -31.76 16.08 -23.02
CA ALA A 486 -30.31 15.97 -23.16
C ALA A 486 -29.69 17.37 -23.21
N PRO A 487 -29.47 18.01 -22.05
CA PRO A 487 -28.90 19.36 -21.97
C PRO A 487 -27.58 19.45 -22.74
N GLY A 488 -27.41 20.46 -23.59
CA GLY A 488 -26.16 20.72 -24.33
C GLY A 488 -26.12 20.17 -25.75
N ILE A 489 -27.16 19.45 -26.21
CA ILE A 489 -27.23 18.96 -27.60
C ILE A 489 -27.22 20.09 -28.64
N GLU A 490 -27.69 21.29 -28.29
CA GLU A 490 -27.67 22.47 -29.16
C GLU A 490 -26.42 23.34 -28.97
N ASP A 491 -25.55 22.99 -28.01
CA ASP A 491 -24.35 23.78 -27.69
C ASP A 491 -23.18 23.40 -28.63
N SER A 492 -22.50 24.43 -29.14
CA SER A 492 -21.29 24.27 -29.96
C SER A 492 -20.12 23.65 -29.20
N ASP A 493 -20.11 23.75 -27.87
CA ASP A 493 -19.06 23.19 -27.03
C ASP A 493 -19.17 21.65 -26.89
N HIS A 494 -20.34 21.08 -27.21
CA HIS A 494 -20.62 19.65 -27.07
C HIS A 494 -20.59 18.88 -28.39
N SER A 495 -20.53 19.58 -29.53
CA SER A 495 -20.48 18.95 -30.85
C SER A 495 -19.62 19.74 -31.84
N SER A 496 -18.71 19.06 -32.54
CA SER A 496 -17.93 19.64 -33.63
C SER A 496 -18.71 19.75 -34.94
N THR A 497 -19.87 19.10 -35.03
CA THR A 497 -20.76 19.09 -36.21
C THR A 497 -22.14 19.62 -35.83
N ALA A 498 -22.74 20.41 -36.73
CA ALA A 498 -24.10 20.89 -36.53
C ALA A 498 -25.08 19.71 -36.45
N ILE A 499 -25.86 19.65 -35.37
CA ILE A 499 -26.89 18.64 -35.18
C ILE A 499 -28.17 19.13 -35.88
N PRO A 500 -28.87 18.28 -36.66
CA PRO A 500 -30.13 18.66 -37.28
C PRO A 500 -31.14 19.17 -36.25
N SER A 501 -31.83 20.26 -36.57
CA SER A 501 -32.72 20.96 -35.62
C SER A 501 -33.89 20.08 -35.15
N ASP A 502 -34.37 19.18 -35.99
CA ASP A 502 -35.40 18.19 -35.65
C ASP A 502 -34.90 17.16 -34.64
N VAL A 503 -33.67 16.66 -34.81
CA VAL A 503 -32.99 15.76 -33.87
C VAL A 503 -32.78 16.45 -32.51
N ALA A 504 -32.24 17.67 -32.53
CA ALA A 504 -32.02 18.45 -31.31
C ALA A 504 -33.34 18.76 -30.58
N SER A 505 -34.36 19.22 -31.30
CA SER A 505 -35.69 19.49 -30.73
C SER A 505 -36.31 18.25 -30.08
N LYS A 506 -36.16 17.07 -30.71
CA LYS A 506 -36.65 15.82 -30.14
C LYS A 506 -35.90 15.42 -28.86
N LEU A 507 -34.58 15.56 -28.85
CA LEU A 507 -33.73 15.25 -27.68
C LEU A 507 -33.82 16.29 -26.54
N CYS A 508 -34.52 17.40 -26.76
CA CYS A 508 -34.83 18.41 -25.74
C CYS A 508 -36.32 18.46 -25.35
N SER A 509 -37.17 17.67 -26.01
CA SER A 509 -38.62 17.72 -25.86
C SER A 509 -39.14 17.36 -24.45
N ALA A 510 -38.34 16.66 -23.64
CA ALA A 510 -38.67 16.35 -22.25
C ALA A 510 -38.06 17.32 -21.23
N CYS A 511 -37.23 18.29 -21.65
CA CYS A 511 -36.69 19.29 -20.73
C CYS A 511 -37.81 20.27 -20.28
N LYS A 512 -38.00 20.44 -18.97
CA LYS A 512 -38.93 21.44 -18.42
C LYS A 512 -38.18 22.63 -17.85
N ASN A 513 -38.62 23.82 -18.24
CA ASN A 513 -38.13 25.09 -17.71
C ASN A 513 -39.25 25.88 -17.04
N GLN A 514 -38.87 26.83 -16.18
CA GLN A 514 -39.83 27.72 -15.56
C GLN A 514 -40.39 28.79 -16.52
N ASN A 515 -39.70 29.16 -17.63
CA ASN A 515 -40.18 30.25 -18.52
C ASN A 515 -39.77 30.21 -20.04
N ASN A 516 -39.05 29.20 -20.56
CA ASN A 516 -38.75 29.03 -22.01
C ASN A 516 -38.08 27.64 -22.23
N PRO A 517 -38.27 26.83 -23.29
CA PRO A 517 -37.72 25.48 -23.39
C PRO A 517 -36.24 25.51 -23.80
N SER A 518 -35.34 25.88 -22.88
CA SER A 518 -33.90 25.80 -23.13
C SER A 518 -33.37 24.47 -22.64
N CYS A 519 -32.77 23.73 -23.56
CA CYS A 519 -31.95 22.55 -23.31
C CYS A 519 -30.57 22.94 -22.76
N ALA A 520 -30.52 23.97 -21.91
CA ALA A 520 -29.30 24.65 -21.51
C ALA A 520 -28.49 23.79 -20.53
N VAL A 521 -27.16 23.83 -20.65
CA VAL A 521 -26.17 23.20 -19.75
C VAL A 521 -25.85 24.06 -18.54
N ASN A 522 -26.90 24.55 -17.87
CA ASN A 522 -26.75 25.32 -16.63
C ASN A 522 -27.99 25.17 -15.75
N GLN A 523 -27.94 25.76 -14.55
CA GLN A 523 -28.99 25.64 -13.54
C GLN A 523 -30.36 26.23 -13.96
N THR A 524 -30.45 26.95 -15.09
CA THR A 524 -31.76 27.39 -15.61
C THR A 524 -32.60 26.22 -16.12
N ASN A 525 -31.94 25.14 -16.53
CA ASN A 525 -32.59 23.87 -16.84
C ASN A 525 -32.74 23.05 -15.56
N ARG A 526 -33.98 22.81 -15.15
CA ARG A 526 -34.32 22.06 -13.93
C ARG A 526 -33.83 20.62 -13.94
N TYR A 527 -33.61 20.06 -15.13
CA TYR A 527 -33.20 18.68 -15.36
C TYR A 527 -31.71 18.53 -15.73
N TYR A 528 -30.92 19.59 -15.57
CA TYR A 528 -29.47 19.54 -15.76
C TYR A 528 -28.75 18.84 -14.59
N ARG A 529 -27.66 18.11 -14.90
CA ARG A 529 -26.87 17.25 -13.99
C ARG A 529 -27.64 16.03 -13.46
N ASP A 530 -26.95 15.15 -12.75
CA ASP A 530 -27.51 13.88 -12.27
C ASP A 530 -28.73 14.06 -11.37
N GLU A 531 -28.71 15.03 -10.45
CA GLU A 531 -29.87 15.37 -9.62
C GLU A 531 -31.07 15.82 -10.49
N GLY A 532 -30.80 16.61 -11.53
CA GLY A 532 -31.82 17.06 -12.48
C GLY A 532 -32.38 15.93 -13.35
N ALA A 533 -31.53 15.02 -13.81
CA ALA A 533 -31.94 13.84 -14.58
C ALA A 533 -32.78 12.88 -13.73
N LEU A 534 -32.43 12.67 -12.46
CA LEU A 534 -33.27 11.91 -11.53
C LEU A 534 -34.61 12.63 -11.28
N ARG A 535 -34.60 13.96 -11.12
CA ARG A 535 -35.82 14.77 -10.99
C ARG A 535 -36.71 14.72 -12.24
N CYS A 536 -36.13 14.63 -13.44
CA CYS A 536 -36.85 14.43 -14.70
C CYS A 536 -37.64 13.11 -14.71
N LEU A 537 -37.11 12.07 -14.06
CA LEU A 537 -37.82 10.81 -13.84
C LEU A 537 -38.92 10.95 -12.77
N THR A 538 -38.65 11.67 -11.68
CA THR A 538 -39.64 11.92 -10.61
C THR A 538 -40.84 12.76 -11.10
N ASP A 539 -40.59 13.78 -11.90
CA ASP A 539 -41.60 14.69 -12.47
C ASP A 539 -42.40 14.05 -13.64
N GLU A 540 -42.20 12.75 -13.90
CA GLU A 540 -42.77 11.97 -15.00
C GLU A 540 -42.54 12.59 -16.39
N ALA A 541 -41.47 13.39 -16.53
CA ALA A 541 -41.08 13.97 -17.81
C ALA A 541 -40.38 12.94 -18.71
N GLY A 542 -39.61 12.04 -18.10
CA GLY A 542 -39.05 10.84 -18.74
C GLY A 542 -39.49 9.54 -18.07
N ASP A 543 -39.25 8.43 -18.76
CA ASP A 543 -39.52 7.07 -18.29
C ASP A 543 -38.27 6.39 -17.72
N ILE A 544 -37.09 6.88 -18.11
CA ILE A 544 -35.78 6.38 -17.69
C ILE A 544 -34.81 7.55 -17.52
N ALA A 545 -33.95 7.48 -16.50
CA ALA A 545 -32.86 8.43 -16.28
C ALA A 545 -31.51 7.70 -16.25
N PHE A 546 -30.48 8.33 -16.80
CA PHE A 546 -29.11 7.81 -16.75
C PHE A 546 -28.29 8.72 -15.85
N ILE A 547 -27.78 8.22 -14.73
CA ILE A 547 -27.14 9.05 -13.72
C ILE A 547 -25.86 8.43 -13.19
N GLU A 548 -24.95 9.28 -12.75
CA GLU A 548 -23.80 8.92 -11.94
C GLU A 548 -24.19 8.98 -10.45
N THR A 549 -24.01 7.87 -9.72
CA THR A 549 -24.54 7.73 -8.34
C THR A 549 -23.77 8.57 -7.31
N THR A 550 -22.48 8.78 -7.52
CA THR A 550 -21.59 9.64 -6.72
C THR A 550 -22.08 11.09 -6.65
N ASN A 551 -22.72 11.57 -7.71
CA ASN A 551 -23.27 12.93 -7.81
C ASN A 551 -24.64 13.08 -7.13
N ILE A 552 -25.24 11.98 -6.66
CA ILE A 552 -26.51 12.00 -5.93
C ILE A 552 -26.24 12.07 -4.42
N PRO A 553 -26.79 13.07 -3.71
CA PRO A 553 -26.64 13.16 -2.26
C PRO A 553 -27.24 11.94 -1.54
N ASN A 554 -26.56 11.42 -0.51
CA ASN A 554 -27.05 10.32 0.34
C ASN A 554 -28.40 10.57 1.05
N ASN A 555 -28.95 11.79 0.95
CA ASN A 555 -30.17 12.23 1.63
C ASN A 555 -31.44 12.06 0.76
N VAL A 556 -31.38 11.27 -0.32
CA VAL A 556 -32.57 10.88 -1.10
C VAL A 556 -33.36 9.88 -0.25
N THR A 557 -34.40 10.37 0.43
CA THR A 557 -35.17 9.64 1.45
C THR A 557 -36.03 8.48 0.92
N GLU A 558 -36.08 8.27 -0.40
CA GLU A 558 -36.98 7.29 -1.04
C GLU A 558 -36.29 6.46 -2.13
N LEU A 559 -35.10 5.92 -1.86
CA LEU A 559 -34.38 5.04 -2.82
C LEU A 559 -35.23 3.87 -3.34
N ASN A 560 -36.12 3.33 -2.50
CA ASN A 560 -37.02 2.22 -2.84
C ASN A 560 -38.08 2.57 -3.90
N THR A 561 -38.21 3.84 -4.29
CA THR A 561 -39.12 4.26 -5.39
C THR A 561 -38.51 4.10 -6.77
N TYR A 562 -37.25 3.65 -6.84
CA TYR A 562 -36.51 3.44 -8.08
C TYR A 562 -36.04 2.00 -8.22
N ARG A 563 -35.83 1.58 -9.47
CA ARG A 563 -35.20 0.30 -9.83
C ARG A 563 -34.16 0.53 -10.92
N ILE A 564 -33.15 -0.32 -10.98
CA ILE A 564 -32.08 -0.21 -11.98
C ILE A 564 -32.32 -1.16 -13.16
N LEU A 565 -32.12 -0.67 -14.37
CA LEU A 565 -31.99 -1.47 -15.59
C LEU A 565 -30.51 -1.79 -15.82
N CYS A 566 -30.14 -3.05 -15.66
CA CYS A 566 -28.76 -3.51 -15.69
C CYS A 566 -28.17 -3.53 -17.11
N LYS A 567 -26.83 -3.46 -17.22
CA LYS A 567 -26.10 -3.46 -18.51
C LYS A 567 -26.36 -4.69 -19.40
N ASN A 568 -26.75 -5.81 -18.80
CA ASN A 568 -27.14 -7.05 -19.47
C ASN A 568 -28.61 -7.05 -19.96
N GLY A 569 -29.38 -5.99 -19.66
CA GLY A 569 -30.78 -5.83 -20.00
C GLY A 569 -31.78 -6.43 -19.02
N SER A 570 -31.35 -6.98 -17.88
CA SER A 570 -32.26 -7.39 -16.80
C SER A 570 -32.58 -6.21 -15.87
N LEU A 571 -33.66 -6.32 -15.10
CA LEU A 571 -33.89 -5.41 -13.96
C LEU A 571 -33.11 -5.92 -12.74
N ALA A 572 -32.63 -4.98 -11.92
CA ALA A 572 -32.03 -5.30 -10.64
C ALA A 572 -33.05 -6.02 -9.74
N GLU A 573 -32.54 -6.96 -8.94
CA GLU A 573 -33.34 -7.76 -8.02
C GLU A 573 -33.97 -6.91 -6.91
N GLN A 574 -33.21 -5.92 -6.43
CA GLN A 574 -33.60 -5.01 -5.36
C GLN A 574 -33.90 -3.60 -5.91
N SER A 575 -34.82 -2.91 -5.26
CA SER A 575 -35.08 -1.48 -5.48
C SER A 575 -33.94 -0.63 -4.89
N GLY A 576 -33.78 0.59 -5.40
CA GLY A 576 -32.72 1.51 -4.99
C GLY A 576 -31.49 1.45 -5.89
N PHE A 577 -30.42 2.11 -5.44
CA PHE A 577 -29.18 2.30 -6.22
C PHE A 577 -28.07 1.32 -5.83
N ASN A 578 -28.31 0.44 -4.86
CA ASN A 578 -27.36 -0.58 -4.44
C ASN A 578 -27.42 -1.76 -5.41
N VAL A 579 -26.52 -1.78 -6.38
CA VAL A 579 -26.43 -2.82 -7.40
C VAL A 579 -24.97 -3.22 -7.61
N ASP A 580 -24.76 -4.47 -8.01
CA ASP A 580 -23.42 -4.96 -8.32
C ASP A 580 -22.82 -4.24 -9.55
N GLU A 581 -21.49 -4.33 -9.70
CA GLU A 581 -20.77 -3.78 -10.86
C GLU A 581 -21.20 -4.42 -12.20
N ASN A 582 -21.85 -5.59 -12.13
CA ASN A 582 -22.41 -6.26 -13.29
C ASN A 582 -23.73 -5.70 -13.77
N CYS A 583 -24.42 -4.95 -12.92
CA CYS A 583 -25.61 -4.22 -13.26
C CYS A 583 -25.27 -2.82 -13.80
N ALA A 584 -24.24 -2.16 -13.25
CA ALA A 584 -23.86 -0.81 -13.66
C ALA A 584 -23.55 -0.69 -15.17
N LEU A 585 -23.99 0.40 -15.82
CA LEU A 585 -23.71 0.61 -17.24
C LEU A 585 -22.21 0.83 -17.50
N SER A 586 -21.54 1.48 -16.56
CA SER A 586 -20.10 1.67 -16.54
C SER A 586 -19.62 2.02 -15.14
N VAL A 587 -18.35 1.72 -14.87
CA VAL A 587 -17.59 2.15 -13.70
C VAL A 587 -16.36 2.89 -14.23
N THR A 588 -16.16 4.15 -13.82
CA THR A 588 -15.06 5.02 -14.29
C THR A 588 -14.28 5.64 -13.13
N ILE A 589 -13.07 6.11 -13.42
CA ILE A 589 -12.19 6.80 -12.45
C ILE A 589 -12.40 8.31 -12.63
N ASP A 590 -12.44 9.08 -11.53
CA ASP A 590 -13.04 10.43 -11.48
C ASP A 590 -12.30 11.59 -12.19
N SER A 591 -11.04 11.46 -12.63
CA SER A 591 -10.38 12.61 -13.30
C SER A 591 -9.27 12.30 -14.30
N GLU A 592 -9.18 13.18 -15.32
CA GLU A 592 -8.18 13.14 -16.39
C GLU A 592 -7.50 14.50 -16.59
N ASP A 593 -6.17 14.53 -16.76
CA ASP A 593 -5.42 15.72 -17.17
C ASP A 593 -5.26 15.77 -18.69
N LYS A 594 -5.58 16.91 -19.32
CA LYS A 594 -5.58 17.07 -20.78
C LYS A 594 -4.58 18.11 -21.29
N ASN A 595 -4.10 17.90 -22.53
CA ASN A 595 -3.23 18.80 -23.30
C ASN A 595 -3.50 18.64 -24.82
N LYS A 596 -2.91 19.47 -25.67
CA LYS A 596 -3.01 19.41 -27.13
C LYS A 596 -2.28 18.20 -27.72
N ASN A 597 -2.74 17.73 -28.89
CA ASN A 597 -2.10 16.66 -29.67
C ASN A 597 -0.84 17.19 -30.39
N ILE A 598 0.37 16.72 -30.04
CA ILE A 598 1.64 17.30 -30.53
C ILE A 598 2.62 16.22 -31.01
N SER A 599 3.40 16.59 -32.05
CA SER A 599 4.56 15.86 -32.58
C SER A 599 5.44 15.20 -31.49
N LEU A 600 5.97 14.00 -31.77
CA LEU A 600 6.88 13.18 -30.94
C LEU A 600 7.98 13.97 -30.21
N ARG A 601 8.43 15.11 -30.78
CA ARG A 601 9.46 15.98 -30.18
C ARG A 601 8.97 16.77 -28.95
N TYR A 602 7.71 17.19 -28.94
CA TYR A 602 7.10 17.90 -27.81
C TYR A 602 6.58 16.94 -26.74
N GLN A 603 6.26 15.70 -27.12
CA GLN A 603 5.81 14.64 -26.21
C GLN A 603 6.83 14.43 -25.06
N LYS A 604 8.14 14.52 -25.34
CA LYS A 604 9.19 14.44 -24.30
C LYS A 604 9.18 15.58 -23.28
N TYR A 605 8.77 16.80 -23.68
CA TYR A 605 8.64 17.93 -22.77
C TYR A 605 7.42 17.78 -21.87
N TYR A 606 6.29 17.33 -22.43
CA TYR A 606 5.07 17.11 -21.67
C TYR A 606 5.15 15.90 -20.75
N MET A 607 5.93 14.86 -21.08
CA MET A 607 6.22 13.79 -20.12
C MET A 607 6.97 14.30 -18.89
N GLN A 608 7.95 15.22 -19.02
CA GLN A 608 8.59 15.82 -17.85
C GLN A 608 7.66 16.71 -17.04
N ILE A 609 6.73 17.41 -17.69
CA ILE A 609 5.67 18.19 -17.04
C ILE A 609 4.75 17.26 -16.25
N VAL A 610 4.37 16.14 -16.84
CA VAL A 610 3.64 15.05 -16.20
C VAL A 610 4.39 14.50 -15.01
N TYR A 611 5.70 14.28 -15.11
CA TYR A 611 6.49 13.79 -13.97
C TYR A 611 6.75 14.84 -12.91
N ALA A 612 6.83 16.13 -13.26
CA ALA A 612 6.83 17.22 -12.29
C ALA A 612 5.49 17.25 -11.55
N LEU A 613 4.37 17.13 -12.27
CA LEU A 613 3.02 16.98 -11.70
C LEU A 613 2.86 15.68 -10.89
N ILE A 614 3.44 14.54 -11.29
CA ILE A 614 3.50 13.30 -10.50
C ILE A 614 4.42 13.47 -9.28
N THR A 615 5.54 14.19 -9.40
CA THR A 615 6.42 14.47 -8.25
C THR A 615 5.72 15.41 -7.27
N ILE A 616 4.80 16.26 -7.76
CA ILE A 616 3.94 17.17 -7.01
C ILE A 616 2.72 16.41 -6.40
N PHE A 617 1.99 15.61 -7.17
CA PHE A 617 0.73 14.93 -6.78
C PHE A 617 0.90 13.50 -6.28
N PHE A 618 1.84 12.74 -6.85
CA PHE A 618 2.04 11.28 -6.69
C PHE A 618 3.37 10.90 -6.02
N CYS A 619 4.10 11.85 -5.44
CA CYS A 619 4.86 11.55 -4.24
C CYS A 619 6.07 10.59 -4.37
N THR A 620 7.02 10.85 -5.28
CA THR A 620 8.21 9.98 -5.47
C THR A 620 9.34 10.20 -4.46
N ASN A 621 9.28 11.23 -3.60
CA ASN A 621 10.28 11.54 -2.56
C ASN A 621 9.60 11.99 -1.26
N ARG A 622 9.89 11.32 -0.13
CA ARG A 622 9.22 11.49 1.19
C ARG A 622 9.14 12.93 1.73
N ILE A 623 10.06 13.82 1.35
CA ILE A 623 10.06 15.23 1.79
C ILE A 623 9.23 16.13 0.89
N ASN A 624 9.23 15.87 -0.42
CA ASN A 624 8.36 16.60 -1.36
C ASN A 624 6.88 16.21 -1.14
N CYS A 625 6.64 15.01 -0.60
CA CYS A 625 5.30 14.52 -0.27
C CYS A 625 4.56 15.37 0.75
N ASN A 626 5.15 15.59 1.92
CA ASN A 626 4.44 16.23 3.04
C ASN A 626 4.10 17.71 2.78
N VAL A 627 4.69 18.35 1.75
CA VAL A 627 4.42 19.76 1.41
C VAL A 627 3.50 19.89 0.21
N VAL A 628 3.48 18.92 -0.71
CA VAL A 628 2.71 19.01 -1.96
C VAL A 628 1.47 18.12 -1.98
N GLN A 629 1.51 16.96 -1.33
CA GLN A 629 0.31 16.20 -0.95
C GLN A 629 -0.54 17.02 0.04
N ALA A 630 0.16 17.84 0.83
CA ALA A 630 -0.35 18.93 1.64
C ALA A 630 -0.85 20.17 0.87
N LEU A 631 -0.93 20.10 -0.45
CA LEU A 631 -1.55 21.12 -1.28
C LEU A 631 -2.60 20.50 -2.19
N SER A 632 -2.73 19.16 -2.20
CA SER A 632 -3.58 18.40 -3.11
C SER A 632 -4.82 17.80 -2.45
N GLY A 633 -5.14 18.16 -1.20
CA GLY A 633 -6.33 17.67 -0.50
C GLY A 633 -7.63 17.86 -1.32
N PRO A 634 -8.53 16.86 -1.32
CA PRO A 634 -9.86 17.00 -1.90
C PRO A 634 -10.67 17.99 -1.06
N ASN A 635 -11.55 18.73 -1.73
CA ASN A 635 -12.42 19.76 -1.14
C ASN A 635 -13.50 19.20 -0.19
N GLU A 636 -13.29 18.01 0.37
CA GLU A 636 -14.21 17.22 1.18
C GLU A 636 -14.51 17.86 2.54
N PHE A 637 -13.55 18.60 3.12
CA PHE A 637 -13.73 19.17 4.46
C PHE A 637 -14.72 20.33 4.50
N SER A 638 -14.83 21.14 3.45
CA SER A 638 -15.84 22.20 3.38
C SER A 638 -17.26 21.62 3.36
N GLU A 639 -17.45 20.50 2.66
CA GLU A 639 -18.73 19.79 2.60
C GLU A 639 -19.00 19.01 3.88
N PHE A 640 -17.96 18.40 4.47
CA PHE A 640 -18.02 17.76 5.78
C PHE A 640 -18.39 18.75 6.88
N TYR A 641 -17.80 19.94 6.95
CA TYR A 641 -18.15 20.94 7.97
C TYR A 641 -19.53 21.55 7.73
N SER A 642 -19.97 21.66 6.47
CA SER A 642 -21.34 22.04 6.12
C SER A 642 -22.34 20.97 6.58
N ARG A 643 -22.08 19.69 6.29
CA ARG A 643 -22.89 18.53 6.73
C ARG A 643 -22.83 18.34 8.25
N LEU A 644 -21.69 18.54 8.90
CA LEU A 644 -21.54 18.47 10.34
C LEU A 644 -22.34 19.59 11.03
N LYS A 645 -22.37 20.78 10.42
CA LYS A 645 -23.20 21.89 10.90
C LYS A 645 -24.69 21.55 10.76
N SER A 646 -25.12 20.96 9.65
CA SER A 646 -26.51 20.51 9.48
C SER A 646 -26.89 19.36 10.41
N ILE A 647 -26.00 18.41 10.65
CA ILE A 647 -26.18 17.29 11.58
C ILE A 647 -26.27 17.78 13.03
N LYS A 648 -25.40 18.70 13.44
CA LYS A 648 -25.48 19.33 14.79
C LYS A 648 -26.77 20.12 14.97
N GLU A 649 -27.22 20.82 13.94
CA GLU A 649 -28.48 21.56 13.96
C GLU A 649 -29.69 20.60 14.03
N PHE A 650 -29.62 19.45 13.36
CA PHE A 650 -30.63 18.39 13.37
C PHE A 650 -30.78 17.73 14.75
N TYR A 651 -29.69 17.25 15.38
CA TYR A 651 -29.78 16.66 16.73
C TYR A 651 -30.09 17.68 17.82
N ARG A 652 -29.80 18.97 17.59
CA ARG A 652 -30.25 20.06 18.47
C ARG A 652 -31.76 20.30 18.37
N ARG A 653 -32.38 19.96 17.24
CA ARG A 653 -33.83 20.01 16.99
C ARG A 653 -34.54 18.71 17.35
N HIS A 654 -33.82 17.59 17.42
CA HIS A 654 -34.37 16.26 17.71
C HIS A 654 -33.60 15.55 18.85
N PRO A 655 -33.73 16.01 20.11
CA PRO A 655 -32.90 15.56 21.24
C PRO A 655 -33.21 14.15 21.78
N ASN A 656 -34.26 13.48 21.29
CA ASN A 656 -34.74 12.20 21.84
C ASN A 656 -34.58 11.01 20.86
N GLU A 657 -33.86 11.19 19.75
CA GLU A 657 -33.69 10.14 18.73
C GLU A 657 -32.46 9.27 19.04
N ILE A 658 -32.68 7.96 19.23
CA ILE A 658 -31.66 7.01 19.74
C ILE A 658 -30.85 6.45 18.57
N SER A 659 -29.52 6.61 18.61
CA SER A 659 -28.60 6.07 17.60
C SER A 659 -28.43 4.54 17.70
N VAL A 660 -28.55 3.83 16.59
CA VAL A 660 -28.33 2.38 16.52
C VAL A 660 -26.84 2.04 16.70
N PRO A 661 -26.46 1.06 17.53
CA PRO A 661 -25.06 0.73 17.78
C PRO A 661 -24.40 -0.05 16.64
N MET A 662 -23.09 0.15 16.50
CA MET A 662 -22.15 -0.50 15.57
C MET A 662 -22.18 -2.03 15.55
N SER A 663 -22.83 -2.67 16.52
CA SER A 663 -23.03 -4.13 16.55
C SER A 663 -23.86 -4.65 15.37
N VAL A 664 -24.71 -3.82 14.78
CA VAL A 664 -25.58 -4.21 13.66
C VAL A 664 -24.80 -4.28 12.33
N GLU A 665 -23.74 -3.47 12.17
CA GLU A 665 -22.85 -3.53 10.99
C GLU A 665 -21.98 -4.80 10.98
N PHE A 666 -21.62 -5.35 12.16
CA PHE A 666 -20.89 -6.61 12.26
C PHE A 666 -21.71 -7.83 11.82
N GLU A 667 -23.05 -7.77 11.94
CA GLU A 667 -23.95 -8.81 11.45
C GLU A 667 -24.12 -8.77 9.92
N GLU A 668 -23.98 -7.60 9.29
CA GLU A 668 -24.04 -7.47 7.83
C GLU A 668 -22.75 -7.97 7.15
N LEU A 669 -21.59 -7.72 7.76
CA LEU A 669 -20.31 -8.25 7.30
C LEU A 669 -20.24 -9.78 7.37
N ALA A 670 -20.94 -10.40 8.33
CA ALA A 670 -21.05 -11.86 8.40
C ALA A 670 -21.86 -12.43 7.21
N LYS A 671 -22.87 -11.69 6.72
CA LYS A 671 -23.71 -12.08 5.58
C LYS A 671 -23.00 -11.91 4.24
N MET A 672 -22.12 -10.91 4.11
CA MET A 672 -21.31 -10.69 2.89
C MET A 672 -20.31 -11.82 2.63
N ARG A 673 -19.98 -12.63 3.66
CA ARG A 673 -19.04 -13.76 3.54
C ARG A 673 -19.63 -15.01 2.88
N GLU A 674 -20.93 -15.02 2.58
CA GLU A 674 -21.66 -16.22 2.15
C GLU A 674 -21.93 -16.32 0.62
N ASN A 675 -21.56 -15.33 -0.21
CA ASN A 675 -21.76 -15.38 -1.67
C ASN A 675 -20.63 -14.68 -2.48
N PRO A 676 -19.76 -15.41 -3.19
CA PRO A 676 -18.72 -14.80 -4.04
C PRO A 676 -19.07 -14.89 -5.54
N THR A 677 -19.13 -13.75 -6.25
CA THR A 677 -18.83 -13.70 -7.69
C THR A 677 -18.25 -12.36 -8.13
N GLU A 678 -17.19 -12.48 -8.95
CA GLU A 678 -16.57 -11.48 -9.85
C GLU A 678 -15.58 -10.43 -9.30
N GLU A 679 -14.71 -10.78 -8.35
CA GLU A 679 -13.50 -10.00 -8.01
C GLU A 679 -12.17 -10.73 -8.31
N LEU A 680 -12.18 -11.80 -9.11
CA LEU A 680 -11.01 -12.68 -9.24
C LEU A 680 -9.90 -12.20 -10.19
N SER A 681 -10.03 -11.05 -10.85
CA SER A 681 -9.01 -10.57 -11.80
C SER A 681 -7.95 -9.63 -11.20
N ASN A 682 -8.08 -9.23 -9.93
CA ASN A 682 -7.11 -8.40 -9.21
C ASN A 682 -6.62 -9.01 -7.88
N LEU A 683 -6.86 -10.30 -7.65
CA LEU A 683 -6.44 -10.94 -6.40
C LEU A 683 -4.96 -11.33 -6.49
N VAL A 684 -4.21 -10.94 -5.46
CA VAL A 684 -2.89 -11.51 -5.16
C VAL A 684 -3.03 -13.04 -5.14
N GLU A 685 -2.31 -13.75 -6.02
CA GLU A 685 -2.38 -15.22 -6.11
C GLU A 685 -1.92 -15.84 -4.77
N PHE A 686 -2.82 -16.54 -4.11
CA PHE A 686 -2.53 -17.45 -3.00
C PHE A 686 -2.79 -18.87 -3.46
N THR A 687 -2.01 -19.84 -2.96
CA THR A 687 -2.33 -21.24 -3.21
C THR A 687 -3.63 -21.62 -2.50
N ASP A 688 -4.31 -22.65 -3.00
CA ASP A 688 -5.56 -23.12 -2.38
C ASP A 688 -5.37 -23.53 -0.91
N GLU A 689 -4.17 -24.00 -0.56
CA GLU A 689 -3.82 -24.35 0.81
C GLU A 689 -3.52 -23.13 1.70
N GLU A 690 -3.12 -21.99 1.12
CA GLU A 690 -2.89 -20.72 1.85
C GLU A 690 -4.19 -20.01 2.24
N GLY A 691 -5.29 -20.27 1.52
CA GLY A 691 -6.62 -19.74 1.86
C GLY A 691 -6.66 -18.22 1.97
N TYR A 692 -6.19 -17.52 0.92
CA TYR A 692 -6.11 -16.04 0.84
C TYR A 692 -5.28 -15.41 1.97
N GLY A 693 -4.14 -16.01 2.32
CA GLY A 693 -3.21 -15.48 3.32
C GLY A 693 -3.58 -15.80 4.78
N LYS A 694 -4.54 -16.70 4.98
CA LYS A 694 -4.97 -17.17 6.31
C LYS A 694 -4.11 -18.31 6.84
N TYR A 695 -3.59 -19.15 5.95
CA TYR A 695 -2.82 -20.35 6.24
C TYR A 695 -1.51 -20.36 5.45
N LEU A 696 -0.54 -21.14 5.90
CA LEU A 696 0.75 -21.36 5.26
C LEU A 696 0.72 -22.66 4.47
N ASP A 697 1.22 -22.63 3.23
CA ASP A 697 1.46 -23.81 2.41
C ASP A 697 2.95 -24.18 2.44
N LEU A 698 3.31 -24.94 3.48
CA LEU A 698 4.69 -25.39 3.71
C LEU A 698 4.95 -26.82 3.18
N HIS A 699 4.10 -27.37 2.31
CA HIS A 699 4.26 -28.76 1.84
C HIS A 699 5.56 -28.99 1.06
N GLU A 700 5.96 -28.06 0.18
CA GLU A 700 7.22 -28.16 -0.55
C GLU A 700 8.44 -28.09 0.41
N CYS A 701 8.38 -27.20 1.40
CA CYS A 701 9.41 -27.07 2.42
C CYS A 701 9.49 -28.34 3.29
N TYR A 702 8.34 -28.91 3.65
CA TYR A 702 8.25 -30.17 4.39
C TYR A 702 8.85 -31.35 3.61
N GLN A 703 8.55 -31.47 2.31
CA GLN A 703 9.15 -32.50 1.46
C GLN A 703 10.68 -32.37 1.40
N LYS A 704 11.20 -31.14 1.30
CA LYS A 704 12.66 -30.90 1.35
C LYS A 704 13.23 -31.27 2.73
N TYR A 705 12.51 -31.00 3.82
CA TYR A 705 12.93 -31.33 5.20
C TYR A 705 13.03 -32.85 5.43
N ILE A 706 12.00 -33.63 5.10
CA ILE A 706 11.98 -35.09 5.35
C ILE A 706 13.00 -35.86 4.50
N ASN A 707 13.49 -35.23 3.43
CA ASN A 707 14.52 -35.77 2.54
C ASN A 707 15.95 -35.41 2.99
N LEU A 708 16.12 -34.64 4.08
CA LEU A 708 17.43 -34.36 4.64
C LEU A 708 18.04 -35.61 5.27
N LYS A 709 19.30 -35.90 4.90
CA LYS A 709 19.99 -37.12 5.32
C LYS A 709 20.35 -37.11 6.81
N GLY A 710 19.70 -37.99 7.57
CA GLY A 710 20.00 -38.24 8.99
C GLY A 710 19.29 -37.31 9.97
N ILE A 711 18.17 -36.71 9.55
CA ILE A 711 17.19 -36.04 10.42
C ILE A 711 16.00 -37.01 10.65
N GLU A 712 15.39 -36.94 11.82
CA GLU A 712 14.23 -37.75 12.16
C GLU A 712 13.02 -37.33 11.29
N LYS A 713 12.35 -38.31 10.67
CA LYS A 713 11.16 -38.05 9.86
C LYS A 713 9.97 -37.79 10.78
N ILE A 714 9.56 -36.53 10.86
CA ILE A 714 8.37 -36.10 11.60
C ILE A 714 7.18 -35.95 10.65
N ASP A 715 5.97 -36.06 11.17
CA ASP A 715 4.74 -35.79 10.40
C ASP A 715 4.54 -34.28 10.18
N TYR A 716 3.70 -33.94 9.22
CA TYR A 716 3.53 -32.55 8.80
C TYR A 716 3.01 -31.63 9.92
N ILE A 717 2.16 -32.11 10.83
CA ILE A 717 1.65 -31.31 11.96
C ILE A 717 2.79 -30.99 12.95
N THR A 718 3.63 -31.97 13.24
CA THR A 718 4.80 -31.77 14.10
C THR A 718 5.78 -30.81 13.42
N TYR A 719 5.97 -30.94 12.10
CA TYR A 719 6.78 -30.00 11.31
C TYR A 719 6.24 -28.56 11.35
N LEU A 720 4.94 -28.34 11.13
CA LEU A 720 4.30 -27.02 11.26
C LEU A 720 4.51 -26.42 12.66
N SER A 721 4.69 -27.27 13.68
CA SER A 721 4.93 -26.86 15.07
C SER A 721 6.40 -26.66 15.41
N THR A 722 7.35 -27.04 14.55
CA THR A 722 8.79 -27.07 14.88
C THR A 722 9.71 -26.67 13.73
N PHE A 723 9.19 -26.18 12.59
CA PHE A 723 10.02 -25.83 11.43
C PHE A 723 11.02 -24.69 11.72
N ASP A 724 10.73 -23.86 12.72
CA ASP A 724 11.58 -22.81 13.26
C ASP A 724 12.47 -23.30 14.42
N HIS A 725 12.41 -24.57 14.81
CA HIS A 725 13.34 -25.17 15.78
C HIS A 725 14.61 -25.68 15.08
N LEU A 726 15.21 -24.83 14.26
CA LEU A 726 16.42 -25.16 13.49
C LEU A 726 17.65 -25.40 14.39
N PHE A 727 17.57 -24.98 15.66
CA PHE A 727 18.58 -25.22 16.68
C PHE A 727 18.63 -26.68 17.18
N ASP A 728 17.55 -27.46 16.99
CA ASP A 728 17.50 -28.88 17.37
C ASP A 728 18.26 -29.77 16.37
N ILE A 729 18.56 -29.24 15.17
CA ILE A 729 19.28 -29.97 14.12
C ILE A 729 20.79 -29.95 14.42
N PRO A 730 21.45 -31.12 14.58
CA PRO A 730 22.87 -31.18 14.89
C PRO A 730 23.72 -30.50 13.80
N ARG A 731 24.78 -29.80 14.21
CA ARG A 731 25.68 -29.05 13.33
C ARG A 731 26.27 -29.93 12.21
N GLU A 732 26.53 -31.21 12.48
CA GLU A 732 27.07 -32.18 11.53
C GLU A 732 26.10 -32.50 10.38
N ARG A 733 24.80 -32.19 10.55
CA ARG A 733 23.73 -32.42 9.57
C ARG A 733 23.40 -31.17 8.74
N LYS A 734 23.93 -30.00 9.12
CA LYS A 734 23.75 -28.71 8.41
C LYS A 734 24.64 -28.61 7.17
N ASN A 735 24.43 -29.53 6.23
CA ASN A 735 25.18 -29.64 4.98
C ASN A 735 24.54 -28.80 3.84
N ALA A 736 25.01 -28.95 2.60
CA ALA A 736 24.49 -28.20 1.46
C ALA A 736 23.01 -28.52 1.11
N GLU A 737 22.53 -29.73 1.40
CA GLU A 737 21.11 -30.08 1.22
C GLU A 737 20.25 -29.35 2.27
N TYR A 738 20.74 -29.23 3.51
CA TYR A 738 20.10 -28.43 4.56
C TYR A 738 20.07 -26.95 4.24
N GLN A 739 21.18 -26.39 3.73
CA GLN A 739 21.23 -24.99 3.31
C GLN A 739 20.14 -24.66 2.27
N ARG A 740 19.96 -25.52 1.25
CA ARG A 740 18.90 -25.33 0.24
C ARG A 740 17.49 -25.41 0.84
N TYR A 741 17.29 -26.25 1.84
CA TYR A 741 16.03 -26.32 2.56
C TYR A 741 15.74 -25.00 3.30
N VAL A 742 16.71 -24.47 4.05
CA VAL A 742 16.55 -23.20 4.79
C VAL A 742 16.35 -22.03 3.84
N GLU A 743 17.08 -21.98 2.72
CA GLU A 743 16.89 -20.96 1.67
C GLU A 743 15.48 -21.03 1.04
N SER A 744 14.97 -22.24 0.79
CA SER A 744 13.60 -22.45 0.28
C SER A 744 12.53 -21.99 1.27
N LEU A 745 12.73 -22.31 2.56
CA LEU A 745 11.82 -21.89 3.63
C LEU A 745 11.83 -20.36 3.80
N LEU A 746 13.02 -19.75 3.76
CA LEU A 746 13.18 -18.30 3.84
C LEU A 746 12.53 -17.59 2.65
N GLY A 747 12.72 -18.11 1.43
CA GLY A 747 12.13 -17.59 0.21
C GLY A 747 10.60 -17.63 0.26
N TYR A 748 10.03 -18.77 0.66
CA TYR A 748 8.59 -18.92 0.82
C TYR A 748 8.01 -17.95 1.86
N LEU A 749 8.59 -17.89 3.07
CA LEU A 749 8.10 -17.01 4.13
C LEU A 749 8.19 -15.52 3.75
N THR A 750 9.23 -15.13 3.02
CA THR A 750 9.41 -13.76 2.53
C THR A 750 8.37 -13.40 1.48
N ASP A 751 8.16 -14.27 0.48
CA ASP A 751 7.14 -14.07 -0.54
C ASP A 751 5.73 -14.03 0.05
N TYR A 752 5.41 -14.98 0.93
CA TYR A 752 4.13 -15.02 1.63
C TYR A 752 3.87 -13.74 2.43
N LEU A 753 4.86 -13.24 3.18
CA LEU A 753 4.72 -12.00 3.94
C LEU A 753 4.57 -10.77 3.04
N ASN A 754 5.23 -10.72 1.87
CA ASN A 754 5.03 -9.65 0.89
C ASN A 754 3.60 -9.64 0.34
N ARG A 755 2.98 -10.82 0.19
CA ARG A 755 1.58 -10.98 -0.26
C ARG A 755 0.57 -10.67 0.84
N VAL A 756 0.80 -11.12 2.08
CA VAL A 756 -0.15 -10.94 3.21
C VAL A 756 -0.01 -9.59 3.92
N ARG A 757 1.20 -9.02 3.95
CA ARG A 757 1.49 -7.71 4.58
C ARG A 757 2.39 -6.84 3.68
N PRO A 758 1.88 -6.32 2.55
CA PRO A 758 2.68 -5.53 1.61
C PRO A 758 3.31 -4.25 2.20
N LEU A 759 2.72 -3.73 3.29
CA LEU A 759 3.20 -2.53 3.99
C LEU A 759 4.26 -2.81 5.07
N LEU A 760 4.51 -4.08 5.40
CA LEU A 760 5.57 -4.47 6.34
C LEU A 760 6.90 -4.46 5.59
N ASP A 761 7.84 -3.62 6.02
CA ASP A 761 9.18 -3.62 5.47
C ASP A 761 9.99 -4.81 6.00
N ILE A 762 9.86 -5.95 5.31
CA ILE A 762 10.58 -7.18 5.63
C ILE A 762 12.10 -6.95 5.60
N SER A 763 12.59 -6.00 4.79
CA SER A 763 14.02 -5.72 4.71
C SER A 763 14.56 -5.14 6.02
N THR A 764 13.79 -4.26 6.68
CA THR A 764 14.11 -3.74 8.02
C THR A 764 14.12 -4.86 9.07
N GLU A 765 13.11 -5.74 9.08
CA GLU A 765 13.03 -6.85 10.04
C GLU A 765 14.20 -7.85 9.87
N ILE A 766 14.61 -8.13 8.62
CA ILE A 766 15.78 -8.96 8.31
C ILE A 766 17.10 -8.26 8.71
N GLU A 767 17.20 -6.94 8.55
CA GLU A 767 18.37 -6.17 8.98
C GLU A 767 18.53 -6.16 10.50
N GLU A 768 17.44 -6.03 11.25
CA GLU A 768 17.46 -6.14 12.71
C GLU A 768 17.86 -7.55 13.16
N ALA A 769 17.26 -8.59 12.56
CA ALA A 769 17.66 -9.97 12.82
C ALA A 769 19.15 -10.23 12.50
N ASN A 770 19.69 -9.58 11.46
CA ASN A 770 21.12 -9.64 11.14
C ASN A 770 22.01 -8.99 12.20
N LYS A 771 21.61 -7.84 12.75
CA LYS A 771 22.36 -7.15 13.81
C LYS A 771 22.37 -8.01 15.09
N ASP A 772 21.22 -8.54 15.47
CA ASP A 772 21.11 -9.43 16.63
C ASP A 772 21.92 -10.72 16.44
N PHE A 773 21.87 -11.32 15.24
CA PHE A 773 22.70 -12.46 14.88
C PHE A 773 24.20 -12.14 15.03
N GLN A 774 24.67 -11.00 14.53
CA GLN A 774 26.09 -10.62 14.65
C GLN A 774 26.52 -10.52 16.12
N ILE A 775 25.70 -9.89 16.97
CA ILE A 775 25.97 -9.76 18.41
C ILE A 775 26.01 -11.14 19.08
N GLN A 776 25.05 -12.02 18.76
CA GLN A 776 24.98 -13.37 19.34
C GLN A 776 26.09 -14.29 18.82
N TRP A 777 26.50 -14.13 17.56
CA TRP A 777 27.59 -14.88 16.94
C TRP A 777 28.94 -14.51 17.56
N GLU A 778 29.22 -13.22 17.76
CA GLU A 778 30.42 -12.75 18.44
C GLU A 778 30.51 -13.22 19.88
N LYS A 779 29.37 -13.23 20.59
CA LYS A 779 29.24 -13.73 21.96
C LYS A 779 29.20 -15.25 22.05
N ASN A 780 29.20 -15.98 20.93
CA ASN A 780 29.04 -17.43 20.83
C ASN A 780 27.77 -17.95 21.55
N SER A 781 26.70 -17.17 21.53
CA SER A 781 25.43 -17.47 22.18
C SER A 781 24.30 -17.78 21.19
N PHE A 782 24.60 -17.87 19.89
CA PHE A 782 23.59 -18.16 18.87
C PHE A 782 23.10 -19.63 18.98
N PRO A 783 21.77 -19.88 19.11
CA PRO A 783 21.21 -21.22 19.30
C PRO A 783 21.56 -22.19 18.16
N GLY A 784 21.85 -23.46 18.48
CA GLY A 784 22.15 -24.49 17.48
C GLY A 784 23.58 -24.47 16.93
N TRP A 785 24.45 -23.56 17.41
CA TRP A 785 25.84 -23.42 16.96
C TRP A 785 26.86 -23.36 18.12
N PRO A 786 26.92 -24.36 19.01
CA PRO A 786 27.93 -24.40 20.08
C PRO A 786 29.35 -24.55 19.51
N LYS A 787 30.35 -23.97 20.20
CA LYS A 787 31.78 -24.22 19.90
C LYS A 787 32.06 -25.72 19.99
N GLU A 788 32.99 -26.21 19.17
CA GLU A 788 33.70 -27.47 19.46
C GLU A 788 34.38 -27.29 20.83
N THR A 789 33.65 -27.56 21.91
CA THR A 789 34.27 -28.06 23.12
C THR A 789 34.86 -29.39 22.70
N GLY A 790 36.15 -29.36 22.38
CA GLY A 790 36.98 -30.56 22.39
C GLY A 790 36.57 -31.33 23.63
N SER A 791 35.97 -32.49 23.38
CA SER A 791 35.41 -33.38 24.38
C SER A 791 36.18 -33.26 25.69
N ALA A 792 35.51 -32.75 26.72
CA ALA A 792 36.00 -32.83 28.10
C ALA A 792 36.18 -34.29 28.56
N LEU A 793 35.86 -35.27 27.70
CA LEU A 793 36.12 -36.70 27.86
C LEU A 793 37.29 -37.24 27.01
N ALA A 794 37.88 -36.47 26.07
CA ALA A 794 39.06 -36.89 25.30
C ALA A 794 40.40 -36.56 26.00
N HIS A 795 40.39 -35.65 26.97
CA HIS A 795 41.58 -35.31 27.76
C HIS A 795 41.76 -36.14 29.04
N VAL A 796 40.92 -37.15 29.29
CA VAL A 796 41.01 -38.01 30.50
C VAL A 796 41.40 -39.46 30.18
N GLY A 797 41.83 -39.78 28.95
CA GLY A 797 42.16 -41.17 28.62
C GLY A 797 43.16 -41.39 27.50
N ALA A 798 44.42 -40.97 27.65
CA ALA A 798 45.50 -41.47 26.79
C ALA A 798 46.91 -41.32 27.38
N HIS A 799 47.11 -41.69 28.65
CA HIS A 799 48.41 -42.25 29.04
C HIS A 799 48.16 -43.70 29.44
N LEU A 800 48.21 -44.60 28.46
CA LEU A 800 48.17 -46.03 28.74
C LEU A 800 49.57 -46.40 29.20
N GLU A 801 49.74 -46.66 30.49
CA GLU A 801 51.04 -47.05 31.03
C GLU A 801 51.37 -48.48 30.59
N LEU A 802 52.24 -48.62 29.60
CA LEU A 802 52.59 -49.91 29.01
C LEU A 802 53.37 -50.81 29.99
N SER A 803 53.94 -50.25 31.07
CA SER A 803 54.62 -50.96 32.14
C SER A 803 53.75 -52.08 32.75
N ALA A 804 52.45 -51.84 32.87
CA ALA A 804 51.47 -52.74 33.51
C ALA A 804 51.08 -53.98 32.69
N PHE A 805 51.43 -54.03 31.39
CA PHE A 805 51.05 -55.15 30.50
C PHE A 805 52.25 -56.05 30.23
N SER A 806 52.08 -57.36 30.34
CA SER A 806 53.18 -58.32 30.19
C SER A 806 53.34 -58.83 28.75
N SER A 807 52.28 -58.71 27.94
CA SER A 807 52.23 -59.17 26.55
C SER A 807 51.32 -58.27 25.69
N TRP A 808 51.42 -58.37 24.36
CA TRP A 808 50.59 -57.57 23.45
C TRP A 808 49.16 -58.15 23.34
N GLU A 809 48.96 -59.42 23.64
CA GLU A 809 47.67 -60.10 23.69
C GLU A 809 46.76 -59.51 24.78
N GLU A 810 47.34 -59.10 25.92
CA GLU A 810 46.59 -58.37 26.97
C GLU A 810 46.15 -56.98 26.48
N LEU A 811 46.96 -56.31 25.64
CA LEU A 811 46.57 -55.03 25.05
C LEU A 811 45.49 -55.18 23.97
N ALA A 812 45.48 -56.28 23.23
CA ALA A 812 44.42 -56.59 22.27
C ALA A 812 43.03 -56.63 22.95
N SER A 813 42.95 -57.18 24.17
CA SER A 813 41.70 -57.26 24.93
C SER A 813 41.07 -55.90 25.27
N LEU A 814 41.83 -54.80 25.22
CA LEU A 814 41.33 -53.44 25.49
C LEU A 814 40.43 -52.88 24.38
N GLY A 815 40.36 -53.55 23.23
CA GLY A 815 39.49 -53.19 22.13
C GLY A 815 40.06 -52.12 21.19
N LEU A 816 39.43 -52.02 20.02
CA LEU A 816 39.97 -51.32 18.86
C LEU A 816 40.08 -49.80 19.07
N ASP A 817 39.11 -49.19 19.76
CA ASP A 817 39.06 -47.74 19.96
C ASP A 817 40.10 -47.26 20.96
N ARG A 818 40.37 -48.03 22.02
CA ARG A 818 41.36 -47.68 23.05
C ARG A 818 42.79 -47.79 22.51
N LEU A 819 43.08 -48.83 21.72
CA LEU A 819 44.36 -49.00 21.02
C LEU A 819 44.59 -47.92 19.96
N LYS A 820 43.56 -47.58 19.19
CA LYS A 820 43.62 -46.50 18.20
C LYS A 820 43.93 -45.16 18.88
N SER A 821 43.28 -44.87 20.00
CA SER A 821 43.47 -43.61 20.74
C SER A 821 44.89 -43.51 21.31
N ALA A 822 45.42 -44.60 21.86
CA ALA A 822 46.79 -44.66 22.38
C ALA A 822 47.86 -44.55 21.26
N LEU A 823 47.66 -45.18 20.11
CA LEU A 823 48.56 -45.05 18.96
C LEU A 823 48.55 -43.64 18.35
N MET A 824 47.37 -43.00 18.28
CA MET A 824 47.25 -41.60 17.82
C MET A 824 47.94 -40.63 18.78
N ALA A 825 47.84 -40.87 20.09
CA ALA A 825 48.51 -40.07 21.10
C ALA A 825 50.05 -40.10 20.98
N LEU A 826 50.61 -41.22 20.53
CA LEU A 826 52.05 -41.38 20.25
C LEU A 826 52.45 -41.03 18.80
N GLY A 827 51.52 -40.56 17.96
CA GLY A 827 51.78 -40.18 16.57
C GLY A 827 52.07 -41.35 15.61
N LEU A 828 51.72 -42.58 16.01
CA LEU A 828 51.97 -43.80 15.25
C LEU A 828 50.85 -44.13 14.27
N LYS A 829 51.16 -44.87 13.20
CA LYS A 829 50.17 -45.34 12.22
C LYS A 829 49.12 -46.23 12.91
N CYS A 830 47.85 -45.97 12.62
CA CYS A 830 46.70 -46.65 13.24
C CYS A 830 46.03 -47.70 12.34
N GLY A 831 46.61 -48.03 11.18
CA GLY A 831 46.10 -49.07 10.27
C GLY A 831 46.54 -50.49 10.67
N GLY A 832 45.83 -51.50 10.20
CA GLY A 832 46.08 -52.91 10.51
C GLY A 832 45.01 -53.56 11.39
N THR A 833 45.15 -54.86 11.65
CA THR A 833 44.28 -55.65 12.53
C THR A 833 44.43 -55.24 14.00
N LEU A 834 43.54 -55.71 14.87
CA LEU A 834 43.55 -55.37 16.28
C LEU A 834 44.84 -55.87 16.97
N GLU A 835 45.33 -57.04 16.56
CA GLU A 835 46.59 -57.65 16.98
C GLU A 835 47.79 -56.82 16.54
N GLU A 836 47.84 -56.41 15.27
CA GLU A 836 48.93 -55.59 14.72
C GLU A 836 49.03 -54.21 15.41
N ARG A 837 47.89 -53.65 15.84
CA ARG A 837 47.84 -52.39 16.60
C ARG A 837 48.32 -52.58 18.03
N ALA A 838 47.93 -53.67 18.69
CA ALA A 838 48.37 -54.00 20.03
C ALA A 838 49.89 -54.28 20.07
N GLN A 839 50.42 -55.03 19.10
CA GLN A 839 51.86 -55.27 18.94
C GLN A 839 52.63 -53.96 18.72
N ARG A 840 52.14 -53.08 17.83
CA ARG A 840 52.78 -51.79 17.54
C ARG A 840 52.77 -50.83 18.72
N LEU A 841 51.75 -50.88 19.56
CA LEU A 841 51.69 -50.10 20.79
C LEU A 841 52.58 -50.72 21.88
N PHE A 842 52.65 -52.05 21.95
CA PHE A 842 53.53 -52.74 22.90
C PHE A 842 55.01 -52.55 22.57
N SER A 843 55.39 -52.50 21.28
CA SER A 843 56.77 -52.31 20.85
C SER A 843 57.37 -50.97 21.28
N THR A 844 56.55 -49.99 21.68
CA THR A 844 57.02 -48.71 22.23
C THR A 844 57.26 -48.74 23.73
N LYS A 845 57.07 -49.89 24.40
CA LYS A 845 57.30 -50.07 25.82
C LYS A 845 58.80 -50.03 26.13
N GLY A 846 59.27 -48.91 26.67
CA GLY A 846 60.63 -48.76 27.20
C GLY A 846 61.68 -48.22 26.22
N GLU A 847 61.29 -47.85 24.99
CA GLU A 847 62.20 -47.19 24.03
C GLU A 847 61.95 -45.68 23.95
N ALA A 848 63.02 -44.89 24.07
CA ALA A 848 62.95 -43.42 24.00
C ALA A 848 63.07 -42.85 22.57
N SER A 849 63.35 -43.71 21.56
CA SER A 849 63.51 -43.29 20.16
C SER A 849 62.72 -44.22 19.25
N LEU A 850 61.69 -43.69 18.59
CA LEU A 850 60.78 -44.46 17.75
C LEU A 850 61.25 -44.48 16.28
N ASP A 851 61.14 -45.64 15.61
CA ASP A 851 61.47 -45.80 14.19
C ASP A 851 60.62 -44.85 13.30
N PRO A 852 61.25 -43.97 12.49
CA PRO A 852 60.56 -43.02 11.61
C PRO A 852 59.53 -43.64 10.65
N ASN A 853 59.66 -44.93 10.32
CA ASN A 853 58.71 -45.62 9.43
C ASN A 853 57.34 -45.91 10.08
N LEU A 854 57.25 -45.85 11.42
CA LEU A 854 56.03 -46.08 12.17
C LEU A 854 55.19 -44.80 12.40
N LEU A 855 55.78 -43.62 12.16
CA LEU A 855 55.11 -42.32 12.33
C LEU A 855 54.15 -42.02 11.18
N ALA A 856 53.02 -41.39 11.49
CA ALA A 856 52.02 -40.98 10.50
C ALA A 856 52.48 -39.73 9.72
N LYS A 857 52.41 -39.77 8.37
CA LYS A 857 52.71 -38.59 7.52
C LYS A 857 51.60 -37.55 7.64
N ASN A 858 51.88 -36.38 8.21
CA ASN A 858 50.96 -35.25 8.27
C ASN A 858 50.63 -34.71 6.85
N ARG A 859 49.39 -34.88 6.40
CA ARG A 859 48.88 -34.24 5.17
C ARG A 859 48.56 -32.76 5.44
N LYS A 860 49.12 -31.87 4.61
CA LYS A 860 48.82 -30.44 4.53
C LYS A 860 47.34 -30.22 4.18
N GLY A 861 46.61 -29.49 5.01
CA GLY A 861 45.22 -29.09 4.76
C GLY A 861 44.80 -27.86 5.57
N LYS A 862 45.49 -26.73 5.42
CA LYS A 862 45.16 -25.46 6.12
C LYS A 862 44.28 -24.49 5.31
N SER A 863 44.02 -24.71 4.01
CA SER A 863 43.13 -23.82 3.23
C SER A 863 41.65 -24.21 3.25
N ALA A 864 41.30 -25.45 3.64
CA ALA A 864 39.91 -25.91 3.66
C ALA A 864 39.14 -25.48 4.93
N LYS A 865 39.82 -25.31 6.07
CA LYS A 865 39.17 -25.03 7.38
C LYS A 865 38.55 -23.62 7.47
N GLY A 866 39.12 -22.63 6.79
CA GLY A 866 38.57 -21.27 6.75
C GLY A 866 37.32 -21.13 5.87
N LYS A 867 37.26 -21.89 4.76
CA LYS A 867 36.12 -21.88 3.83
C LYS A 867 34.89 -22.59 4.40
N ASP A 868 35.09 -23.55 5.30
CA ASP A 868 34.03 -24.28 5.98
C ASP A 868 33.42 -23.46 7.13
N SER A 869 34.25 -22.68 7.85
CA SER A 869 33.78 -21.77 8.91
C SER A 869 32.93 -20.62 8.37
N GLU A 870 33.23 -20.09 7.19
CA GLU A 870 32.44 -19.01 6.57
C GLU A 870 31.07 -19.52 6.09
N LYS A 871 31.03 -20.72 5.49
CA LYS A 871 29.78 -21.38 5.09
C LYS A 871 28.87 -21.67 6.28
N GLN A 872 29.45 -22.08 7.40
CA GLN A 872 28.70 -22.34 8.62
C GLN A 872 28.10 -21.05 9.21
N LYS A 873 28.84 -19.94 9.15
CA LYS A 873 28.32 -18.62 9.54
C LYS A 873 27.18 -18.15 8.63
N GLU A 874 27.25 -18.45 7.33
CA GLU A 874 26.20 -18.14 6.36
C GLU A 874 24.91 -18.93 6.63
N ILE A 875 25.01 -20.23 6.90
CA ILE A 875 23.84 -21.06 7.26
C ILE A 875 23.20 -20.56 8.57
N ALA A 876 24.02 -20.25 9.59
CA ALA A 876 23.54 -19.71 10.85
C ALA A 876 22.81 -18.36 10.68
N ARG A 877 23.26 -17.54 9.71
CA ARG A 877 22.61 -16.28 9.36
C ARG A 877 21.23 -16.49 8.75
N PHE A 878 21.06 -17.48 7.86
CA PHE A 878 19.74 -17.81 7.31
C PHE A 878 18.78 -18.34 8.38
N GLU A 879 19.27 -19.14 9.33
CA GLU A 879 18.46 -19.60 10.47
C GLU A 879 17.93 -18.42 11.31
N ALA A 880 18.75 -17.39 11.54
CA ALA A 880 18.33 -16.18 12.25
C ALA A 880 17.19 -15.43 11.54
N HIS A 881 17.21 -15.39 10.20
CA HIS A 881 16.12 -14.79 9.41
C HIS A 881 14.85 -15.62 9.51
N VAL A 882 14.97 -16.95 9.43
CA VAL A 882 13.81 -17.84 9.59
C VAL A 882 13.15 -17.67 10.95
N TYR A 883 13.92 -17.55 12.05
CA TYR A 883 13.34 -17.30 13.38
C TYR A 883 12.53 -16.01 13.43
N LYS A 884 13.05 -14.93 12.83
CA LYS A 884 12.35 -13.64 12.77
C LYS A 884 11.10 -13.69 11.91
N LEU A 885 11.15 -14.31 10.73
CA LEU A 885 9.97 -14.43 9.87
C LEU A 885 8.92 -15.38 10.45
N ALA A 886 9.34 -16.46 11.13
CA ALA A 886 8.45 -17.40 11.82
C ALA A 886 7.65 -16.72 12.96
N GLU A 887 8.27 -15.75 13.66
CA GLU A 887 7.58 -14.91 14.65
C GLU A 887 6.48 -14.07 13.98
N LEU A 888 6.78 -13.45 12.83
CA LEU A 888 5.85 -12.60 12.08
C LEU A 888 4.64 -13.37 11.53
N VAL A 889 4.80 -14.64 11.17
CA VAL A 889 3.72 -15.54 10.68
C VAL A 889 3.11 -16.43 11.76
N SER A 890 3.38 -16.16 13.05
CA SER A 890 2.96 -17.03 14.16
C SER A 890 1.44 -17.27 14.22
N SER A 891 0.61 -16.27 13.91
CA SER A 891 -0.84 -16.44 13.88
C SER A 891 -1.31 -17.34 12.73
N GLN A 892 -0.72 -17.19 11.54
CA GLN A 892 -1.02 -18.03 10.37
C GLN A 892 -0.55 -19.47 10.60
N ARG A 893 0.59 -19.67 11.27
CA ARG A 893 1.10 -20.99 11.66
C ARG A 893 0.13 -21.75 12.57
N VAL A 894 -0.39 -21.10 13.63
CA VAL A 894 -1.39 -21.72 14.52
C VAL A 894 -2.65 -22.08 13.72
N GLY A 895 -3.15 -21.16 12.90
CA GLY A 895 -4.30 -21.40 12.04
C GLY A 895 -4.10 -22.57 11.07
N THR A 896 -2.91 -22.69 10.48
CA THR A 896 -2.56 -23.77 9.54
C THR A 896 -2.57 -25.13 10.24
N LYS A 897 -1.97 -25.20 11.43
CA LYS A 897 -1.94 -26.43 12.23
C LYS A 897 -3.34 -26.91 12.59
N GLU A 898 -4.19 -26.02 13.07
CA GLU A 898 -5.59 -26.33 13.38
C GLU A 898 -6.37 -26.75 12.14
N ASN A 899 -6.12 -26.11 10.99
CA ASN A 899 -6.73 -26.45 9.72
C ASN A 899 -6.36 -27.87 9.24
N VAL A 900 -5.06 -28.20 9.29
CA VAL A 900 -4.55 -29.53 8.91
C VAL A 900 -5.06 -30.60 9.88
N GLN A 901 -5.04 -30.34 11.20
CA GLN A 901 -5.60 -31.26 12.20
C GLN A 901 -7.09 -31.53 11.97
N ARG A 902 -7.85 -30.50 11.61
CA ARG A 902 -9.27 -30.60 11.26
C ARG A 902 -9.50 -31.37 9.95
N LYS A 903 -8.65 -31.17 8.93
CA LYS A 903 -8.69 -31.92 7.65
C LYS A 903 -8.33 -33.40 7.88
N GLN A 904 -7.31 -33.70 8.68
CA GLN A 904 -6.88 -35.07 9.01
C GLN A 904 -7.88 -35.83 9.88
N ALA A 905 -8.72 -35.12 10.63
CA ALA A 905 -9.82 -35.71 11.40
C ALA A 905 -11.06 -36.06 10.55
N ARG A 906 -11.06 -35.83 9.23
CA ARG A 906 -12.13 -36.21 8.30
C ARG A 906 -11.97 -37.66 7.84
N THR A 907 -13.05 -38.42 7.81
CA THR A 907 -13.09 -39.83 7.33
C THR A 907 -13.09 -39.90 5.79
N GLU A 908 -12.61 -40.99 5.19
CA GLU A 908 -12.42 -41.16 3.72
C GLU A 908 -13.60 -40.77 2.82
N GLY A 909 -14.86 -40.95 3.26
CA GLY A 909 -16.02 -40.46 2.49
C GLY A 909 -16.10 -38.93 2.37
N GLU A 910 -15.40 -38.22 3.27
CA GLU A 910 -15.16 -36.78 3.37
C GLU A 910 -14.26 -36.15 2.29
N ARG A 911 -13.48 -37.00 1.61
CA ARG A 911 -12.34 -36.55 0.79
C ARG A 911 -12.61 -36.60 -0.71
N GLY A 912 -13.70 -37.22 -1.14
CA GLY A 912 -14.07 -37.34 -2.55
C GLY A 912 -14.63 -36.06 -3.19
N ASP A 913 -14.97 -35.05 -2.39
CA ASP A 913 -15.62 -33.82 -2.89
C ASP A 913 -14.66 -32.65 -3.13
N SER A 914 -13.34 -32.79 -2.89
CA SER A 914 -12.38 -31.68 -3.12
C SER A 914 -11.47 -31.81 -4.34
N ASP A 915 -11.34 -33.00 -4.94
CA ASP A 915 -10.35 -33.25 -6.02
C ASP A 915 -11.00 -33.51 -7.40
N ALA A 916 -12.28 -33.14 -7.56
CA ALA A 916 -13.00 -33.32 -8.82
C ALA A 916 -12.87 -32.12 -9.77
N GLU A 917 -11.66 -31.66 -10.07
CA GLU A 917 -11.40 -30.80 -11.24
C GLU A 917 -9.89 -30.76 -11.58
N ALA A 918 -9.36 -31.89 -12.06
CA ALA A 918 -8.15 -31.90 -12.89
C ALA A 918 -8.41 -32.81 -14.09
N SER A 919 -8.38 -32.20 -15.26
CA SER A 919 -8.66 -32.75 -16.57
C SER A 919 -7.96 -34.09 -16.86
N ALA A 920 -8.74 -34.98 -17.48
CA ALA A 920 -8.28 -36.19 -18.15
C ALA A 920 -7.04 -35.94 -19.04
N SER A 921 -5.95 -36.62 -18.71
CA SER A 921 -4.94 -37.00 -19.68
C SER A 921 -4.69 -38.50 -19.49
N GLU A 922 -5.02 -39.27 -20.52
CA GLU A 922 -4.67 -40.68 -20.63
C GLU A 922 -3.14 -40.82 -20.63
N SER A 923 -2.61 -41.59 -19.69
CA SER A 923 -1.37 -42.34 -19.89
C SER A 923 -1.46 -43.59 -19.03
N GLU A 924 -1.53 -44.73 -19.71
CA GLU A 924 -1.69 -46.08 -19.19
C GLU A 924 -0.61 -46.43 -18.15
N GLU A 925 -1.04 -47.11 -17.09
CA GLU A 925 -0.19 -47.78 -16.10
C GLU A 925 0.38 -49.10 -16.65
N GLU A 926 1.56 -49.50 -16.16
CA GLU A 926 1.85 -50.92 -15.87
C GLU A 926 2.34 -51.07 -14.42
N ASP A 927 1.44 -51.66 -13.62
CA ASP A 927 1.50 -52.55 -12.45
C ASP A 927 2.84 -52.87 -11.72
N ASP A 928 2.84 -52.85 -10.38
CA ASP A 928 2.47 -54.01 -9.51
C ASP A 928 2.89 -53.80 -8.02
N ASN A 929 1.96 -54.01 -7.06
CA ASN A 929 2.11 -54.81 -5.80
C ASN A 929 1.01 -54.60 -4.71
N GLU A 930 0.20 -55.66 -4.53
CA GLU A 930 -0.49 -56.25 -3.34
C GLU A 930 -1.54 -55.51 -2.46
N VAL A 931 -2.74 -56.13 -2.35
CA VAL A 931 -3.86 -55.73 -1.46
C VAL A 931 -3.84 -56.50 -0.11
N PRO A 932 -3.97 -55.86 1.08
CA PRO A 932 -3.94 -56.53 2.40
C PRO A 932 -5.28 -57.18 2.85
N TYR A 933 -5.20 -58.30 3.57
CA TYR A 933 -6.33 -59.13 4.07
C TYR A 933 -7.08 -58.54 5.31
N ASN A 934 -8.41 -58.34 5.22
CA ASN A 934 -9.28 -57.75 6.27
C ASN A 934 -10.50 -58.62 6.67
N PRO A 935 -10.35 -59.59 7.58
CA PRO A 935 -11.37 -60.59 7.88
C PRO A 935 -12.54 -60.12 8.77
N LYS A 936 -12.52 -58.89 9.32
CA LYS A 936 -13.62 -58.33 10.15
C LYS A 936 -14.37 -57.18 9.49
N ASN A 937 -14.10 -56.90 8.20
CA ASN A 937 -14.70 -55.82 7.43
C ASN A 937 -14.72 -54.47 8.19
N LEU A 938 -13.66 -54.21 8.95
CA LEU A 938 -13.48 -52.93 9.64
C LEU A 938 -12.98 -51.90 8.63
N PRO A 939 -13.42 -50.63 8.72
CA PRO A 939 -12.93 -49.57 7.84
C PRO A 939 -11.39 -49.55 7.85
N LEU A 940 -10.77 -49.39 6.69
CA LEU A 940 -9.32 -49.33 6.60
C LEU A 940 -8.86 -47.94 7.06
N GLY A 941 -7.77 -47.90 7.81
CA GLY A 941 -7.07 -46.67 8.12
C GLY A 941 -6.26 -46.20 6.91
N TRP A 942 -5.72 -44.99 7.01
CA TRP A 942 -4.81 -44.37 6.03
C TRP A 942 -3.52 -45.18 5.74
N ASP A 943 -3.23 -46.19 6.56
CA ASP A 943 -2.15 -47.16 6.38
C ASP A 943 -2.56 -48.42 5.60
N GLY A 944 -3.80 -48.46 5.08
CA GLY A 944 -4.38 -49.60 4.39
C GLY A 944 -4.69 -50.79 5.29
N LYS A 945 -4.57 -50.65 6.63
CA LYS A 945 -4.84 -51.71 7.60
C LYS A 945 -6.18 -51.50 8.30
N PRO A 946 -6.87 -52.57 8.73
CA PRO A 946 -8.16 -52.43 9.40
C PRO A 946 -8.00 -51.70 10.74
N ILE A 947 -8.81 -50.66 10.97
CA ILE A 947 -8.70 -49.86 12.20
C ILE A 947 -8.89 -50.74 13.45
N PRO A 948 -8.14 -50.48 14.55
CA PRO A 948 -8.26 -51.25 15.77
C PRO A 948 -9.71 -51.30 16.30
N TYR A 949 -10.20 -52.49 16.64
CA TYR A 949 -11.61 -52.72 17.01
C TYR A 949 -12.10 -51.92 18.23
N TRP A 950 -11.21 -51.60 19.17
CA TRP A 950 -11.56 -50.76 20.32
C TRP A 950 -11.83 -49.30 19.91
N LEU A 951 -11.10 -48.78 18.91
CA LEU A 951 -11.28 -47.43 18.37
C LEU A 951 -12.61 -47.34 17.60
N TYR A 952 -12.96 -48.41 16.88
CA TYR A 952 -14.25 -48.57 16.22
C TYR A 952 -15.42 -48.53 17.22
N LYS A 953 -15.28 -49.14 18.41
CA LYS A 953 -16.27 -49.03 19.50
C LYS A 953 -16.24 -47.67 20.21
N LEU A 954 -15.08 -47.07 20.44
CA LEU A 954 -14.93 -45.82 21.18
C LEU A 954 -15.61 -44.65 20.46
N HIS A 955 -15.48 -44.58 19.13
CA HIS A 955 -16.15 -43.57 18.31
C HIS A 955 -17.60 -43.92 17.93
N GLY A 956 -18.14 -45.03 18.47
CA GLY A 956 -19.52 -45.45 18.24
C GLY A 956 -19.81 -45.89 16.81
N LEU A 957 -18.79 -46.18 15.98
CA LEU A 957 -18.94 -46.61 14.58
C LEU A 957 -19.59 -47.99 14.45
N ASN A 958 -19.68 -48.74 15.56
CA ASN A 958 -20.43 -49.98 15.66
C ASN A 958 -21.95 -49.78 15.73
N ILE A 959 -22.42 -48.55 15.95
CA ILE A 959 -23.84 -48.20 16.02
C ILE A 959 -24.25 -47.62 14.66
N SER A 960 -25.30 -48.18 14.08
CA SER A 960 -25.83 -47.77 12.77
C SER A 960 -27.14 -47.02 12.97
N TYR A 961 -27.27 -45.90 12.26
CA TYR A 961 -28.46 -45.05 12.25
C TYR A 961 -28.98 -44.98 10.83
N ASN A 962 -30.25 -45.33 10.63
CA ASN A 962 -30.86 -45.33 9.31
C ASN A 962 -31.64 -44.04 9.11
N CYS A 963 -31.60 -43.49 7.89
CA CYS A 963 -32.44 -42.38 7.49
C CYS A 963 -33.29 -42.75 6.29
N GLU A 964 -34.61 -42.75 6.46
CA GLU A 964 -35.58 -43.09 5.43
C GLU A 964 -35.58 -42.05 4.31
N ILE A 965 -35.48 -40.76 4.66
CA ILE A 965 -35.42 -39.63 3.72
C ILE A 965 -34.21 -39.76 2.77
N CYS A 966 -33.11 -40.37 3.22
CA CYS A 966 -31.93 -40.66 2.40
C CYS A 966 -32.03 -41.98 1.61
N GLY A 967 -33.22 -42.54 1.43
CA GLY A 967 -33.43 -43.84 0.77
C GLY A 967 -33.03 -45.02 1.66
N ASN A 968 -33.34 -44.95 2.96
CA ASN A 968 -32.97 -45.95 3.99
C ASN A 968 -31.45 -46.20 4.11
N PHE A 969 -30.65 -45.19 3.78
CA PHE A 969 -29.20 -45.28 3.90
C PHE A 969 -28.77 -45.33 5.38
N THR A 970 -27.83 -46.24 5.67
CA THR A 970 -27.32 -46.49 7.03
C THR A 970 -26.03 -45.71 7.27
N TYR A 971 -26.07 -44.75 8.19
CA TYR A 971 -24.91 -44.01 8.65
C TYR A 971 -24.30 -44.69 9.88
N LYS A 972 -22.98 -44.91 9.85
CA LYS A 972 -22.26 -45.54 10.96
C LYS A 972 -21.70 -44.49 11.91
N GLY A 973 -22.16 -44.53 13.15
CA GLY A 973 -21.75 -43.68 14.24
C GLY A 973 -22.46 -42.33 14.31
N PRO A 974 -22.50 -41.71 15.51
CA PRO A 974 -23.35 -40.55 15.76
C PRO A 974 -22.92 -39.31 14.97
N LYS A 975 -21.62 -39.14 14.72
CA LYS A 975 -21.09 -37.95 14.02
C LYS A 975 -21.47 -37.93 12.53
N ALA A 976 -21.30 -39.05 11.83
CA ALA A 976 -21.73 -39.16 10.43
C ALA A 976 -23.24 -38.98 10.32
N PHE A 977 -23.99 -39.56 11.27
CA PHE A 977 -25.44 -39.37 11.35
C PHE A 977 -25.86 -37.94 11.69
N GLN A 978 -25.10 -37.15 12.43
CA GLN A 978 -25.46 -35.74 12.65
C GLN A 978 -25.12 -34.85 11.44
N ARG A 979 -24.02 -35.15 10.75
CA ARG A 979 -23.60 -34.35 9.60
C ARG A 979 -24.49 -34.55 8.37
N HIS A 980 -25.03 -35.75 8.18
CA HIS A 980 -25.79 -36.06 6.96
C HIS A 980 -27.03 -35.18 6.74
N PHE A 981 -27.62 -34.58 7.78
CA PHE A 981 -28.75 -33.64 7.62
C PHE A 981 -28.39 -32.41 6.76
N ALA A 982 -27.12 -32.01 6.75
CA ALA A 982 -26.60 -30.94 5.91
C ALA A 982 -25.97 -31.44 4.60
N GLU A 983 -25.81 -32.76 4.43
CA GLU A 983 -25.21 -33.35 3.23
C GLU A 983 -26.24 -33.46 2.10
N TRP A 984 -25.74 -33.45 0.87
CA TRP A 984 -26.56 -33.35 -0.34
C TRP A 984 -27.65 -34.44 -0.42
N ARG A 985 -27.36 -35.68 0.01
CA ARG A 985 -28.32 -36.79 -0.10
C ARG A 985 -29.57 -36.57 0.75
N HIS A 986 -29.44 -36.00 1.95
CA HIS A 986 -30.58 -35.66 2.79
C HIS A 986 -31.31 -34.42 2.26
N ALA A 987 -30.56 -33.39 1.85
CA ALA A 987 -31.13 -32.20 1.24
C ALA A 987 -31.93 -32.50 -0.04
N HIS A 988 -31.43 -33.44 -0.85
CA HIS A 988 -32.10 -33.93 -2.05
C HIS A 988 -33.37 -34.71 -1.71
N GLY A 989 -33.33 -35.62 -0.73
CA GLY A 989 -34.50 -36.33 -0.23
C GLY A 989 -35.60 -35.39 0.27
N MET A 990 -35.23 -34.37 1.04
CA MET A 990 -36.15 -33.32 1.51
C MET A 990 -36.76 -32.52 0.35
N ARG A 991 -35.94 -32.18 -0.66
CA ARG A 991 -36.42 -31.48 -1.87
C ARG A 991 -37.39 -32.34 -2.68
N CYS A 992 -37.17 -33.65 -2.79
CA CYS A 992 -38.09 -34.57 -3.45
C CYS A 992 -39.45 -34.68 -2.72
N LEU A 993 -39.47 -34.45 -1.41
CA LEU A 993 -40.69 -34.36 -0.61
C LEU A 993 -41.34 -32.97 -0.64
N GLY A 994 -40.71 -31.99 -1.32
CA GLY A 994 -41.19 -30.60 -1.39
C GLY A 994 -40.95 -29.79 -0.12
N ILE A 995 -40.02 -30.21 0.75
CA ILE A 995 -39.72 -29.57 2.04
C ILE A 995 -38.35 -28.87 1.94
N PRO A 996 -38.22 -27.58 2.32
CA PRO A 996 -36.92 -26.91 2.35
C PRO A 996 -36.05 -27.46 3.49
N ASN A 997 -34.82 -27.88 3.17
CA ASN A 997 -33.88 -28.44 4.14
C ASN A 997 -33.32 -27.34 5.05
N THR A 998 -34.02 -27.06 6.14
CA THR A 998 -33.68 -26.04 7.15
C THR A 998 -33.32 -26.69 8.48
N ALA A 999 -32.66 -25.96 9.37
CA ALA A 999 -32.19 -26.48 10.66
C ALA A 999 -33.30 -27.11 11.54
N HIS A 1000 -34.56 -26.73 11.34
CA HIS A 1000 -35.72 -27.31 12.03
C HIS A 1000 -35.90 -28.82 11.79
N PHE A 1001 -35.37 -29.34 10.67
CA PHE A 1001 -35.47 -30.75 10.30
C PHE A 1001 -34.23 -31.57 10.72
N ALA A 1002 -33.30 -30.98 11.48
CA ALA A 1002 -32.20 -31.72 12.07
C ALA A 1002 -32.73 -32.81 13.02
N ASN A 1003 -32.20 -34.03 12.90
CA ASN A 1003 -32.68 -35.25 13.59
C ASN A 1003 -33.98 -35.87 13.07
N VAL A 1004 -34.62 -35.28 12.06
CA VAL A 1004 -35.83 -35.86 11.45
C VAL A 1004 -35.41 -36.80 10.33
N THR A 1005 -35.61 -38.10 10.53
CA THR A 1005 -35.13 -39.13 9.60
C THR A 1005 -36.20 -39.94 8.92
N GLN A 1006 -37.42 -39.92 9.45
CA GLN A 1006 -38.59 -40.56 8.85
C GLN A 1006 -39.32 -39.55 7.97
N ILE A 1007 -39.83 -40.04 6.83
CA ILE A 1007 -40.52 -39.19 5.86
C ILE A 1007 -41.83 -38.65 6.44
N GLU A 1008 -42.54 -39.47 7.21
CA GLU A 1008 -43.81 -39.10 7.85
C GLU A 1008 -43.61 -37.96 8.88
N ASP A 1009 -42.57 -38.05 9.71
CA ASP A 1009 -42.24 -37.02 10.70
C ASP A 1009 -41.84 -35.69 10.04
N ALA A 1010 -41.10 -35.74 8.93
CA ALA A 1010 -40.72 -34.55 8.18
C ALA A 1010 -41.95 -33.83 7.60
N LEU A 1011 -42.90 -34.58 7.03
CA LEU A 1011 -44.14 -34.02 6.51
C LEU A 1011 -45.02 -33.45 7.64
N ALA A 1012 -45.16 -34.16 8.76
CA ALA A 1012 -45.95 -33.69 9.90
C ALA A 1012 -45.36 -32.42 10.54
N LEU A 1013 -44.03 -32.37 10.71
CA LEU A 1013 -43.35 -31.20 11.22
C LEU A 1013 -43.44 -30.01 10.25
N TRP A 1014 -43.34 -30.27 8.95
CA TRP A 1014 -43.47 -29.23 7.94
C TRP A 1014 -44.87 -28.62 7.91
N GLU A 1015 -45.94 -29.43 7.97
CA GLU A 1015 -47.30 -28.92 8.06
C GLU A 1015 -47.53 -28.11 9.35
N LYS A 1016 -46.96 -28.55 10.48
CA LYS A 1016 -47.02 -27.80 11.73
C LYS A 1016 -46.29 -26.46 11.65
N LEU A 1017 -45.07 -26.44 11.09
CA LEU A 1017 -44.29 -25.21 10.90
C LEU A 1017 -44.96 -24.25 9.91
N LYS A 1018 -45.62 -24.78 8.88
CA LYS A 1018 -46.39 -23.98 7.93
C LYS A 1018 -47.63 -23.35 8.57
N ALA A 1019 -48.33 -24.09 9.42
CA ALA A 1019 -49.43 -23.56 10.22
C ALA A 1019 -48.94 -22.51 11.24
N GLN A 1020 -47.81 -22.73 11.90
CA GLN A 1020 -47.20 -21.77 12.84
C GLN A 1020 -46.76 -20.49 12.15
N LYS A 1021 -46.12 -20.59 10.98
CA LYS A 1021 -45.67 -19.46 10.18
C LYS A 1021 -46.84 -18.68 9.54
N GLN A 1022 -47.99 -19.34 9.34
CA GLN A 1022 -49.25 -18.67 8.99
C GLN A 1022 -49.90 -17.97 10.19
N ALA A 1023 -49.75 -18.51 11.41
CA ALA A 1023 -50.25 -17.89 12.64
C ALA A 1023 -49.38 -16.71 13.12
N GLU A 1024 -48.07 -16.75 12.88
CA GLU A 1024 -47.11 -15.65 13.15
C GLU A 1024 -47.08 -14.59 12.05
N ARG A 1025 -47.88 -14.77 10.99
CA ARG A 1025 -47.99 -13.79 9.91
C ARG A 1025 -48.89 -12.67 10.40
N TRP A 1026 -48.29 -11.50 10.61
CA TRP A 1026 -48.96 -10.30 11.10
C TRP A 1026 -50.31 -10.07 10.42
N GLN A 1027 -51.38 -10.03 11.22
CA GLN A 1027 -52.75 -9.84 10.74
C GLN A 1027 -53.22 -8.41 11.04
N PRO A 1028 -53.13 -7.49 10.06
CA PRO A 1028 -53.42 -6.06 10.27
C PRO A 1028 -54.80 -5.82 10.89
N GLU A 1029 -55.81 -6.61 10.54
CA GLU A 1029 -57.17 -6.44 11.06
C GLU A 1029 -57.27 -6.68 12.59
N GLN A 1030 -56.44 -7.57 13.15
CA GLN A 1030 -56.53 -7.97 14.57
C GLN A 1030 -55.38 -7.43 15.42
N GLU A 1031 -54.24 -7.15 14.80
CA GLU A 1031 -52.96 -6.82 15.47
C GLU A 1031 -52.49 -5.38 15.18
N GLU A 1032 -53.10 -4.67 14.23
CA GLU A 1032 -52.84 -3.24 14.03
C GLU A 1032 -53.76 -2.43 14.95
N GLU A 1033 -53.19 -1.62 15.83
CA GLU A 1033 -53.92 -0.83 16.82
C GLU A 1033 -54.20 0.59 16.30
N PHE A 1034 -55.45 1.03 16.46
CA PHE A 1034 -55.93 2.36 16.10
C PHE A 1034 -56.45 3.05 17.36
N GLU A 1035 -56.16 4.34 17.49
CA GLU A 1035 -56.61 5.17 18.61
C GLU A 1035 -57.82 6.01 18.17
N ASP A 1036 -58.88 5.98 18.96
CA ASP A 1036 -60.07 6.81 18.73
C ASP A 1036 -59.87 8.27 19.18
N SER A 1037 -60.86 9.12 18.87
CA SER A 1037 -60.82 10.56 19.21
C SER A 1037 -60.78 10.84 20.72
N LEU A 1038 -61.05 9.83 21.56
CA LEU A 1038 -61.04 9.88 23.02
C LEU A 1038 -59.79 9.25 23.63
N GLY A 1039 -58.89 8.70 22.81
CA GLY A 1039 -57.62 8.12 23.22
C GLY A 1039 -57.69 6.63 23.59
N ASN A 1040 -58.76 5.93 23.23
CA ASN A 1040 -58.85 4.49 23.47
C ASN A 1040 -58.22 3.73 22.30
N VAL A 1041 -57.34 2.80 22.64
CA VAL A 1041 -56.64 1.96 21.66
C VAL A 1041 -57.44 0.68 21.43
N VAL A 1042 -57.85 0.45 20.19
CA VAL A 1042 -58.58 -0.75 19.75
C VAL A 1042 -57.97 -1.28 18.46
N ASN A 1043 -58.06 -2.59 18.20
CA ASN A 1043 -57.55 -3.12 16.94
C ASN A 1043 -58.36 -2.60 15.73
N ARG A 1044 -57.72 -2.57 14.57
CA ARG A 1044 -58.22 -1.97 13.33
C ARG A 1044 -59.62 -2.45 12.97
N LYS A 1045 -59.91 -3.73 13.11
CA LYS A 1045 -61.23 -4.28 12.81
C LYS A 1045 -62.31 -3.71 13.73
N THR A 1046 -62.03 -3.64 15.03
CA THR A 1046 -62.95 -3.04 16.00
C THR A 1046 -63.12 -1.55 15.74
N TYR A 1047 -62.04 -0.85 15.39
CA TYR A 1047 -62.09 0.55 15.00
C TYR A 1047 -62.97 0.79 13.76
N GLU A 1048 -62.75 0.01 12.70
CA GLU A 1048 -63.52 0.13 11.46
C GLU A 1048 -65.00 -0.26 11.64
N ASP A 1049 -65.30 -1.25 12.48
CA ASP A 1049 -66.67 -1.65 12.79
C ASP A 1049 -67.40 -0.60 13.65
N LEU A 1050 -66.75 -0.04 14.68
CA LEU A 1050 -67.30 1.06 15.46
C LEU A 1050 -67.49 2.33 14.59
N LYS A 1051 -66.56 2.61 13.69
CA LYS A 1051 -66.68 3.68 12.68
C LYS A 1051 -67.87 3.47 11.76
N ARG A 1052 -68.09 2.24 11.27
CA ARG A 1052 -69.23 1.89 10.40
C ARG A 1052 -70.57 1.97 11.14
N GLN A 1053 -70.59 1.71 12.45
CA GLN A 1053 -71.76 1.86 13.32
C GLN A 1053 -71.99 3.30 13.80
N GLY A 1054 -71.05 4.22 13.52
CA GLY A 1054 -71.13 5.63 13.92
C GLY A 1054 -70.85 5.88 15.41
N LEU A 1055 -70.05 5.02 16.03
CA LEU A 1055 -69.76 5.02 17.47
C LEU A 1055 -68.36 5.56 17.83
N LEU A 1056 -67.59 6.12 16.88
CA LEU A 1056 -66.25 6.70 17.06
C LEU A 1056 -66.19 8.20 16.78
#